data_AF-A0A2D3W7Y0-F1
#
_entry.id   AF-A0A2D3W7Y0-F1
#
_cell.length_a   1.000
_cell.length_b   1.000
_cell.length_c   1.000
_cell.angle_alpha   90.00
_cell.angle_beta   90.00
_cell.angle_gamma   90.00
#
_symmetry.space_group_name_H-M   'P 1'
#
loop_
_entity.id
_entity.type
_entity.pdbx_description
1 polymer ?
#
loop_
_entity_poly.entity_id
_entity_poly.type
_entity_poly.pdbx_seq_one_letter_code
_entity_poly.pdbx_strand_id
1 'polypeptide(L)'
;MEKSTKLLSSILISSALFTTASFGASQPALEKVMKERGLTEADVIRAAKTYNPTGVHDKYIAFSSGGQSGQVMVYGIPSMRLLKYIGVFTPEPWQGYGFDEESKKVLRQGNIRGKEINWGDTHHPALSEKDGAVDGKWLAIQDKANPRVAIIDLHDFETKQIVVNPVFKSDHGGAFFTQNSEYILEASQYAAPFDNGYHPIEDYKETYRGGVTLWKFDSEIGRIKTKDSFTIEFPPYMQDLSDAGKRVSHGWGFTNSFNSEMYTGGIEVGMPPNEAGMSRNDTDYLHVYNWEKLAELAKNPKNVKIINDHRVIPIEVAVKNDALFLIPEPKSPHGVDVDPSGEYIVVCGKLDTHASVYSFSKIQKLIKNKDYAAKDPYGIPILDMKKALHGQVELGLGPLHNQYSNVDGEIYTSLYVDSQVVKWNFKDLKVLDRVDVHYNIGHLAGMESNTVDPQGEYIVALNKLSIDRFANVGPLHPQNHQLIDISGGKMDMLVDMPIPLGEPHDVVTIRTSKLHPAVRYEMGTNTRTGEVHEGKTLAGQERIERKGNKVTVYATLVRSHINPERITVNKGDEVTIYMTNLERAQDETHGFTVDNYNVHASLEPGKTSTVKFVADLEGVFPFYCTEFCSALHLEMMGYLMVKDPNKKYESVQKLKMAKMTPEQLKAEYDKTIAVNKATDEVIQSVVKFLKENHYEKHEVVKNLVVDALDQYGKIPEQKKQADAALKAGDVEKAILFENMIWQYMVKTADVGIRAKDLLVKFVATKQTASAARGEIAFNEGGCSGCHVIGKVSSGPDLTGVLDRHENGERWVADFIKNPEHLYNDPYVKAMIDYFNLRMPNQNMKDDEIKDIIEYLKWIDKNANLF
;
A
#
# COMPACT_ATOMS: atom_id res chain seq x y z
N MET A 1 -47.05 82.24 12.31
CA MET A 1 -47.56 82.56 10.95
C MET A 1 -46.74 81.80 9.92
N GLU A 2 -47.24 81.75 8.68
CA GLU A 2 -46.89 80.79 7.62
C GLU A 2 -45.41 80.66 7.18
N LYS A 3 -45.13 79.47 6.59
CA LYS A 3 -44.20 79.16 5.48
C LYS A 3 -42.67 79.39 5.65
N SER A 4 -41.91 78.29 5.62
CA SER A 4 -41.34 77.75 4.36
C SER A 4 -40.74 76.33 4.52
N THR A 5 -40.89 75.50 3.47
CA THR A 5 -40.02 74.39 2.95
C THR A 5 -38.88 73.79 3.82
N LYS A 6 -38.49 72.51 3.81
CA LYS A 6 -38.77 71.23 3.08
C LYS A 6 -37.94 70.13 3.83
N LEU A 7 -37.91 68.80 3.59
CA LEU A 7 -38.44 67.85 2.58
C LEU A 7 -38.73 66.49 3.32
N LEU A 8 -38.46 65.34 2.67
CA LEU A 8 -38.31 63.95 3.19
C LEU A 8 -39.46 63.33 4.00
N SER A 9 -40.19 62.39 3.38
CA SER A 9 -40.41 61.01 3.88
C SER A 9 -41.37 60.22 2.98
N SER A 10 -40.81 59.25 2.24
CA SER A 10 -41.25 57.84 2.09
C SER A 10 -42.72 57.40 1.81
N ILE A 11 -42.80 56.14 1.38
CA ILE A 11 -43.97 55.23 1.32
C ILE A 11 -44.86 55.35 0.08
N LEU A 12 -44.64 54.41 -0.85
CA LEU A 12 -45.67 53.87 -1.73
C LEU A 12 -45.71 52.36 -1.56
N ILE A 13 -46.89 51.83 -1.29
CA ILE A 13 -47.15 50.40 -1.08
C ILE A 13 -47.46 49.76 -2.43
N SER A 14 -46.84 48.62 -2.76
CA SER A 14 -47.36 47.72 -3.78
C SER A 14 -47.06 46.24 -3.46
N SER A 15 -48.15 45.55 -3.10
CA SER A 15 -48.47 44.14 -3.44
C SER A 15 -47.40 43.05 -3.33
N ALA A 16 -47.67 42.12 -2.42
CA ALA A 16 -46.99 40.84 -2.28
C ALA A 16 -46.94 39.98 -3.55
N LEU A 17 -45.79 39.34 -3.77
CA LEU A 17 -45.69 38.01 -4.36
C LEU A 17 -44.74 37.19 -3.47
N PHE A 18 -45.31 36.44 -2.52
CA PHE A 18 -44.56 35.47 -1.72
C PHE A 18 -44.29 34.23 -2.57
N THR A 19 -43.05 34.08 -3.06
CA THR A 19 -42.51 32.80 -3.52
C THR A 19 -42.00 31.99 -2.33
N THR A 20 -42.91 31.56 -1.44
CA THR A 20 -42.61 30.57 -0.40
C THR A 20 -42.44 29.18 -1.02
N ALA A 21 -41.26 28.94 -1.59
CA ALA A 21 -40.86 27.61 -2.03
C ALA A 21 -40.43 26.76 -0.80
N SER A 22 -41.28 25.79 -0.46
CA SER A 22 -40.86 24.44 -0.04
C SER A 22 -39.99 24.20 1.23
N PHE A 23 -39.71 25.18 2.09
CA PHE A 23 -38.90 24.95 3.31
C PHE A 23 -39.64 24.26 4.49
N GLY A 24 -40.97 24.12 4.45
CA GLY A 24 -41.76 23.64 5.60
C GLY A 24 -41.71 22.14 5.92
N ALA A 25 -41.09 21.31 5.07
CA ALA A 25 -41.10 19.84 5.23
C ALA A 25 -39.85 19.27 5.92
N SER A 26 -38.73 20.00 5.94
CA SER A 26 -37.44 19.52 6.48
C SER A 26 -37.22 19.90 7.96
N GLN A 27 -37.70 21.05 8.41
CA GLN A 27 -37.63 21.47 9.82
C GLN A 27 -38.22 20.42 10.79
N PRO A 28 -39.45 19.90 10.59
CA PRO A 28 -40.01 18.90 11.49
C PRO A 28 -39.20 17.59 11.57
N ALA A 29 -38.48 17.23 10.50
CA ALA A 29 -37.63 16.05 10.49
C ALA A 29 -36.32 16.27 11.24
N LEU A 30 -35.67 17.42 11.04
CA LEU A 30 -34.44 17.77 11.76
C LEU A 30 -34.69 17.93 13.26
N GLU A 31 -35.72 18.71 13.64
CA GLU A 31 -36.13 18.89 15.04
C GLU A 31 -36.46 17.55 15.73
N LYS A 32 -37.14 16.64 15.01
CA LYS A 32 -37.41 15.29 15.50
C LYS A 32 -36.13 14.51 15.74
N VAL A 33 -35.19 14.47 14.80
CA VAL A 33 -33.90 13.75 14.95
C VAL A 33 -33.07 14.34 16.09
N MET A 34 -33.00 15.67 16.21
CA MET A 34 -32.32 16.34 17.32
C MET A 34 -32.93 15.94 18.66
N LYS A 35 -34.26 15.94 18.77
CA LYS A 35 -34.97 15.53 19.99
C LYS A 35 -34.81 14.04 20.32
N GLU A 36 -34.89 13.16 19.33
CA GLU A 36 -34.74 11.71 19.51
C GLU A 36 -33.31 11.31 19.91
N ARG A 37 -32.30 12.07 19.46
CA ARG A 37 -30.88 11.83 19.78
C ARG A 37 -30.30 12.71 20.89
N GLY A 38 -31.06 13.69 21.40
CA GLY A 38 -30.61 14.63 22.43
C GLY A 38 -29.55 15.65 21.93
N LEU A 39 -29.55 15.98 20.64
CA LEU A 39 -28.54 16.85 20.02
C LEU A 39 -28.86 18.33 20.17
N THR A 40 -27.83 19.15 20.40
CA THR A 40 -27.89 20.61 20.31
C THR A 40 -27.69 21.11 18.87
N GLU A 41 -27.99 22.38 18.61
CA GLU A 41 -27.67 23.01 17.32
C GLU A 41 -26.16 22.98 17.01
N ALA A 42 -25.31 23.11 18.04
CA ALA A 42 -23.86 23.04 17.88
C ALA A 42 -23.40 21.63 17.45
N ASP A 43 -24.01 20.56 17.98
CA ASP A 43 -23.71 19.18 17.58
C ASP A 43 -24.11 18.92 16.12
N VAL A 44 -25.23 19.50 15.67
CA VAL A 44 -25.66 19.43 14.26
C VAL A 44 -24.69 20.20 13.35
N ILE A 45 -24.21 21.37 13.76
CA ILE A 45 -23.21 22.15 13.01
C ILE A 45 -21.88 21.38 12.93
N ARG A 46 -21.41 20.80 14.03
CA ARG A 46 -20.16 19.99 14.07
C ARG A 46 -20.27 18.76 13.19
N ALA A 47 -21.38 18.02 13.28
CA ALA A 47 -21.68 16.91 12.39
C ALA A 47 -21.71 17.35 10.91
N ALA A 48 -22.28 18.52 10.59
CA ALA A 48 -22.28 19.05 9.23
C ALA A 48 -20.88 19.48 8.74
N LYS A 49 -19.99 19.95 9.63
CA LYS A 49 -18.59 20.27 9.30
C LYS A 49 -17.74 19.04 8.96
N THR A 50 -18.08 17.86 9.48
CA THR A 50 -17.34 16.60 9.26
C THR A 50 -18.06 15.63 8.32
N TYR A 51 -19.33 15.88 7.97
CA TYR A 51 -20.09 15.00 7.09
C TYR A 51 -19.79 15.25 5.60
N ASN A 52 -19.02 14.34 5.00
CA ASN A 52 -18.92 14.19 3.55
C ASN A 52 -20.00 13.22 3.04
N PRO A 53 -20.98 13.66 2.23
CA PRO A 53 -21.98 12.77 1.63
C PRO A 53 -21.35 11.81 0.61
N THR A 54 -22.15 10.85 0.13
CA THR A 54 -21.70 9.89 -0.89
C THR A 54 -21.12 10.58 -2.13
N GLY A 55 -19.99 10.08 -2.62
CA GLY A 55 -19.23 10.66 -3.74
C GLY A 55 -18.43 11.93 -3.41
N VAL A 56 -18.51 12.49 -2.20
CA VAL A 56 -17.67 13.62 -1.79
C VAL A 56 -16.39 13.11 -1.12
N HIS A 57 -15.27 13.52 -1.71
CA HIS A 57 -13.94 13.20 -1.21
C HIS A 57 -13.50 14.20 -0.13
N ASP A 58 -12.66 13.71 0.77
CA ASP A 58 -11.97 14.52 1.77
C ASP A 58 -11.00 15.51 1.12
N LYS A 59 -10.71 16.60 1.84
CA LYS A 59 -9.82 17.68 1.36
C LYS A 59 -8.35 17.38 1.67
N TYR A 60 -8.11 16.65 2.74
CA TYR A 60 -6.78 16.20 3.16
C TYR A 60 -6.77 14.69 3.40
N ILE A 61 -5.62 14.07 3.17
CA ILE A 61 -5.28 12.74 3.66
C ILE A 61 -4.34 12.88 4.85
N ALA A 62 -4.57 12.09 5.89
CA ALA A 62 -3.66 11.90 7.01
C ALA A 62 -3.00 10.53 6.95
N PHE A 63 -1.69 10.50 7.21
CA PHE A 63 -0.88 9.29 7.39
C PHE A 63 -0.50 9.21 8.86
N SER A 64 -1.11 8.27 9.56
CA SER A 64 -0.87 7.98 10.97
C SER A 64 0.13 6.85 11.12
N SER A 65 1.06 7.00 12.05
CA SER A 65 1.67 5.83 12.69
C SER A 65 0.60 4.90 13.27
N GLY A 66 0.90 3.60 13.33
CA GLY A 66 0.10 2.60 14.02
C GLY A 66 0.70 2.16 15.36
N GLY A 67 1.75 2.84 15.85
CA GLY A 67 2.50 2.42 17.03
C GLY A 67 3.00 0.98 16.93
N GLN A 68 2.86 0.27 18.04
CA GLN A 68 3.14 -1.14 18.26
C GLN A 68 2.33 -2.14 17.40
N SER A 69 1.52 -1.67 16.44
CA SER A 69 1.00 -2.54 15.38
C SER A 69 2.05 -2.80 14.28
N GLY A 70 2.83 -1.78 13.90
CA GLY A 70 3.84 -1.85 12.84
C GLY A 70 3.33 -1.51 11.43
N GLN A 71 2.10 -0.99 11.30
CA GLN A 71 1.49 -0.47 10.08
C GLN A 71 1.45 1.06 10.06
N VAL A 72 1.13 1.65 8.89
CA VAL A 72 0.65 3.04 8.76
C VAL A 72 -0.85 3.02 8.46
N MET A 73 -1.63 3.88 9.12
CA MET A 73 -3.06 4.07 8.83
C MET A 73 -3.27 5.33 7.98
N VAL A 74 -4.25 5.28 7.07
CA VAL A 74 -4.60 6.37 6.17
C VAL A 74 -6.07 6.75 6.42
N TYR A 75 -6.34 8.02 6.71
CA TYR A 75 -7.72 8.52 6.89
C TYR A 75 -7.94 9.89 6.23
N GLY A 76 -9.20 10.16 5.87
CA GLY A 76 -9.62 11.44 5.27
C GLY A 76 -9.98 12.50 6.32
N ILE A 77 -9.70 13.78 6.01
CA ILE A 77 -10.11 14.94 6.81
C ILE A 77 -10.92 15.91 5.93
N PRO A 78 -12.09 16.41 6.38
CA PRO A 78 -12.59 16.42 7.77
C PRO A 78 -13.46 15.22 8.19
N SER A 79 -13.65 14.20 7.36
CA SER A 79 -14.60 13.11 7.70
C SER A 79 -14.11 12.12 8.76
N MET A 80 -12.81 12.08 9.03
CA MET A 80 -12.17 11.14 9.97
C MET A 80 -12.50 9.67 9.65
N ARG A 81 -12.71 9.35 8.37
CA ARG A 81 -12.94 7.98 7.90
C ARG A 81 -11.60 7.32 7.60
N LEU A 82 -11.34 6.16 8.19
CA LEU A 82 -10.26 5.26 7.79
C LEU A 82 -10.48 4.82 6.34
N LEU A 83 -9.44 4.93 5.52
CA LEU A 83 -9.47 4.65 4.07
C LEU A 83 -8.59 3.45 3.70
N LYS A 84 -7.43 3.29 4.35
CA LYS A 84 -6.46 2.21 4.05
C LYS A 84 -5.53 1.98 5.25
N TYR A 85 -5.08 0.73 5.42
CA TYR A 85 -3.87 0.40 6.18
C TYR A 85 -2.73 0.14 5.20
N ILE A 86 -1.48 0.36 5.60
CA ILE A 86 -0.28 0.04 4.80
C ILE A 86 0.58 -0.91 5.63
N GLY A 87 0.82 -2.12 5.11
CA GLY A 87 1.78 -3.06 5.70
C GLY A 87 3.21 -2.53 5.59
N VAL A 88 3.92 -2.42 6.73
CA VAL A 88 5.28 -1.88 6.80
C VAL A 88 6.23 -2.86 7.50
N PHE A 89 6.23 -2.89 8.84
CA PHE A 89 7.13 -3.73 9.64
C PHE A 89 6.47 -5.02 10.15
N THR A 90 5.14 -5.06 10.08
CA THR A 90 4.31 -6.21 10.42
C THR A 90 3.59 -6.70 9.16
N PRO A 91 3.45 -8.03 8.94
CA PRO A 91 2.62 -8.57 7.88
C PRO A 91 1.18 -8.06 7.96
N GLU A 92 0.60 -7.69 6.81
CA GLU A 92 -0.79 -7.23 6.70
C GLU A 92 -1.56 -8.23 5.82
N PRO A 93 -2.28 -9.20 6.43
CA PRO A 93 -2.86 -10.33 5.71
C PRO A 93 -3.83 -9.94 4.60
N TRP A 94 -4.63 -8.90 4.80
CA TRP A 94 -5.59 -8.44 3.77
C TRP A 94 -4.86 -8.04 2.48
N GLN A 95 -3.70 -7.38 2.59
CA GLN A 95 -2.89 -6.97 1.44
C GLN A 95 -2.02 -8.09 0.87
N GLY A 96 -2.00 -9.27 1.51
CA GLY A 96 -0.99 -10.30 1.28
C GLY A 96 0.43 -9.88 1.68
N TYR A 97 0.61 -8.72 2.33
CA TYR A 97 1.91 -8.19 2.68
C TYR A 97 2.58 -9.07 3.75
N GLY A 98 3.76 -9.61 3.44
CA GLY A 98 4.45 -10.64 4.23
C GLY A 98 4.08 -12.08 3.88
N PHE A 99 3.13 -12.29 2.96
CA PHE A 99 2.68 -13.62 2.50
C PHE A 99 3.09 -13.92 1.05
N ASP A 100 3.04 -12.93 0.16
CA ASP A 100 3.61 -13.01 -1.19
C ASP A 100 5.15 -12.87 -1.15
N GLU A 101 5.85 -13.39 -2.16
CA GLU A 101 7.31 -13.39 -2.19
C GLU A 101 7.93 -12.01 -2.39
N GLU A 102 7.20 -11.08 -3.02
CA GLU A 102 7.69 -9.75 -3.33
C GLU A 102 7.69 -8.88 -2.06
N SER A 103 6.58 -8.89 -1.31
CA SER A 103 6.48 -8.23 0.00
C SER A 103 7.37 -8.89 1.06
N LYS A 104 7.46 -10.23 1.10
CA LYS A 104 8.43 -10.94 1.95
C LYS A 104 9.85 -10.45 1.71
N LYS A 105 10.29 -10.30 0.46
CA LYS A 105 11.64 -9.77 0.14
C LYS A 105 11.88 -8.39 0.76
N VAL A 106 10.89 -7.49 0.70
CA VAL A 106 10.97 -6.17 1.36
C VAL A 106 11.04 -6.32 2.88
N LEU A 107 10.16 -7.12 3.48
CA LEU A 107 10.14 -7.37 4.92
C LEU A 107 11.43 -8.05 5.43
N ARG A 108 12.11 -8.87 4.60
CA ARG A 108 13.43 -9.46 4.93
C ARG A 108 14.58 -8.46 4.88
N GLN A 109 14.44 -7.29 4.24
CA GLN A 109 15.43 -6.22 4.34
C GLN A 109 15.53 -5.68 5.78
N GLY A 110 14.43 -5.77 6.54
CA GLY A 110 14.36 -5.46 7.97
C GLY A 110 14.88 -6.55 8.91
N ASN A 111 15.55 -7.61 8.43
CA ASN A 111 16.11 -8.66 9.28
C ASN A 111 17.37 -8.17 10.01
N ILE A 112 17.38 -8.28 11.34
CA ILE A 112 18.49 -7.79 12.19
C ILE A 112 19.35 -8.98 12.64
N ARG A 113 20.66 -8.92 12.35
CA ARG A 113 21.66 -9.92 12.78
C ARG A 113 21.27 -11.38 12.46
N GLY A 114 20.65 -11.59 11.29
CA GLY A 114 20.18 -12.91 10.83
C GLY A 114 18.87 -13.39 11.46
N LYS A 115 18.19 -12.58 12.27
CA LYS A 115 16.86 -12.88 12.80
C LYS A 115 15.77 -12.25 11.93
N GLU A 116 14.67 -12.97 11.82
CA GLU A 116 13.44 -12.49 11.19
C GLU A 116 12.68 -11.57 12.14
N ILE A 117 12.34 -10.36 11.69
CA ILE A 117 11.65 -9.34 12.50
C ILE A 117 10.32 -8.97 11.82
N ASN A 118 9.22 -9.54 12.31
CA ASN A 118 7.87 -9.45 11.74
C ASN A 118 6.92 -8.57 12.60
N TRP A 119 7.47 -7.78 13.51
CA TRP A 119 6.77 -6.83 14.37
C TRP A 119 7.57 -5.53 14.40
N GLY A 120 6.91 -4.40 14.66
CA GLY A 120 7.56 -3.11 14.82
C GLY A 120 6.67 -2.11 15.56
N ASP A 121 7.28 -1.02 15.98
CA ASP A 121 6.67 0.09 16.70
C ASP A 121 6.86 1.38 15.87
N THR A 122 5.88 1.68 15.02
CA THR A 122 5.91 2.84 14.11
C THR A 122 5.64 4.14 14.84
N HIS A 123 6.53 5.14 14.72
CA HIS A 123 6.39 6.40 15.49
C HIS A 123 6.12 7.65 14.64
N HIS A 124 7.05 8.08 13.78
CA HIS A 124 6.99 9.39 13.11
C HIS A 124 6.91 9.25 11.58
N PRO A 125 5.71 9.27 10.98
CA PRO A 125 5.58 9.29 9.53
C PRO A 125 6.01 10.66 9.01
N ALA A 126 6.79 10.71 7.92
CA ALA A 126 7.26 11.96 7.34
C ALA A 126 7.11 11.95 5.82
N LEU A 127 6.56 13.03 5.26
CA LEU A 127 6.36 13.19 3.82
C LEU A 127 7.61 13.81 3.17
N SER A 128 7.93 13.40 1.94
CA SER A 128 9.00 14.04 1.18
C SER A 128 8.67 15.50 0.85
N GLU A 129 9.70 16.34 0.89
CA GLU A 129 9.62 17.78 0.69
C GLU A 129 10.43 18.22 -0.52
N LYS A 130 9.98 19.31 -1.14
CA LYS A 130 10.73 20.09 -2.10
C LYS A 130 10.57 21.57 -1.78
N ASP A 131 11.68 22.29 -1.68
CA ASP A 131 11.71 23.71 -1.27
C ASP A 131 11.02 23.94 0.10
N GLY A 132 10.91 22.89 0.93
CA GLY A 132 10.32 22.89 2.27
C GLY A 132 8.81 22.61 2.31
N ALA A 133 8.20 22.30 1.16
CA ALA A 133 6.78 21.96 1.06
C ALA A 133 6.62 20.50 0.62
N VAL A 134 5.64 19.77 1.18
CA VAL A 134 5.41 18.38 0.81
C VAL A 134 5.09 18.22 -0.66
N ASP A 135 5.72 17.24 -1.31
CA ASP A 135 5.64 16.99 -2.75
C ASP A 135 4.70 15.84 -3.15
N GLY A 136 4.21 15.07 -2.16
CA GLY A 136 3.21 14.02 -2.35
C GLY A 136 3.73 12.72 -2.96
N LYS A 137 5.05 12.49 -3.00
CA LYS A 137 5.64 11.29 -3.62
C LYS A 137 5.97 10.16 -2.64
N TRP A 138 6.67 10.48 -1.56
CA TRP A 138 7.24 9.48 -0.67
C TRP A 138 6.79 9.72 0.78
N LEU A 139 6.61 8.63 1.50
CA LEU A 139 6.41 8.65 2.96
C LEU A 139 7.50 7.77 3.59
N ALA A 140 8.23 8.34 4.54
CA ALA A 140 9.16 7.59 5.39
C ALA A 140 8.50 7.32 6.76
N ILE A 141 8.86 6.21 7.40
CA ILE A 141 8.42 5.85 8.76
C ILE A 141 9.48 4.96 9.42
N GLN A 142 9.80 5.19 10.69
CA GLN A 142 10.77 4.41 11.46
C GLN A 142 10.13 3.40 12.43
N ASP A 143 10.92 2.43 12.90
CA ASP A 143 10.58 1.46 13.95
C ASP A 143 11.47 1.62 15.19
N LYS A 144 10.89 2.22 16.24
CA LYS A 144 11.54 2.45 17.53
C LYS A 144 12.12 1.20 18.17
N ALA A 145 11.41 0.07 18.05
CA ALA A 145 11.71 -1.15 18.77
C ALA A 145 12.84 -1.96 18.13
N ASN A 146 12.97 -1.88 16.79
CA ASN A 146 14.02 -2.54 16.04
C ASN A 146 14.53 -1.54 14.98
N PRO A 147 15.57 -0.74 15.27
CA PRO A 147 15.92 0.45 14.50
C PRO A 147 15.96 0.24 12.99
N ARG A 148 14.96 0.80 12.31
CA ARG A 148 14.69 0.59 10.89
C ARG A 148 13.93 1.80 10.34
N VAL A 149 14.23 2.18 9.10
CA VAL A 149 13.41 3.14 8.33
C VAL A 149 12.82 2.43 7.11
N ALA A 150 11.53 2.60 6.89
CA ALA A 150 10.83 2.15 5.70
C ALA A 150 10.49 3.32 4.77
N ILE A 151 10.48 3.06 3.46
CA ILE A 151 10.02 4.00 2.42
C ILE A 151 8.78 3.41 1.75
N ILE A 152 7.72 4.21 1.73
CA ILE A 152 6.44 3.96 1.08
C ILE A 152 6.31 4.93 -0.10
N ASP A 153 5.82 4.42 -1.22
CA ASP A 153 5.50 5.22 -2.41
C ASP A 153 4.03 5.63 -2.37
N LEU A 154 3.74 6.91 -2.56
CA LEU A 154 2.38 7.45 -2.53
C LEU A 154 1.70 7.42 -3.92
N HIS A 155 2.41 6.97 -4.96
CA HIS A 155 1.79 6.60 -6.22
C HIS A 155 0.90 5.36 -6.10
N ASP A 156 1.23 4.41 -5.22
CA ASP A 156 0.44 3.18 -5.07
C ASP A 156 0.23 2.69 -3.61
N PHE A 157 0.74 3.45 -2.65
CA PHE A 157 0.59 3.22 -1.20
C PHE A 157 1.18 1.87 -0.77
N GLU A 158 2.30 1.48 -1.37
CA GLU A 158 3.03 0.24 -1.11
C GLU A 158 4.41 0.50 -0.49
N THR A 159 4.77 -0.25 0.56
CA THR A 159 6.14 -0.26 1.11
C THR A 159 7.12 -0.84 0.08
N LYS A 160 8.19 -0.10 -0.22
CA LYS A 160 9.18 -0.41 -1.27
C LYS A 160 10.55 -0.81 -0.74
N GLN A 161 10.94 -0.29 0.41
CA GLN A 161 12.25 -0.52 1.01
C GLN A 161 12.13 -0.50 2.53
N ILE A 162 12.91 -1.34 3.20
CA ILE A 162 13.24 -1.21 4.62
C ILE A 162 14.77 -1.19 4.73
N VAL A 163 15.32 -0.29 5.53
CA VAL A 163 16.74 -0.30 5.92
C VAL A 163 16.83 -0.52 7.43
N VAL A 164 17.82 -1.28 7.87
CA VAL A 164 18.15 -1.47 9.29
C VAL A 164 19.22 -0.46 9.67
N ASN A 165 19.06 0.24 10.80
CA ASN A 165 20.16 1.03 11.35
C ASN A 165 21.24 0.09 11.91
N PRO A 166 22.49 0.18 11.43
CA PRO A 166 23.55 -0.76 11.81
C PRO A 166 24.20 -0.45 13.16
N VAL A 167 23.99 0.74 13.74
CA VAL A 167 24.65 1.18 14.98
C VAL A 167 23.67 1.37 16.15
N PHE A 168 22.46 1.86 15.92
CA PHE A 168 21.47 2.06 16.98
C PHE A 168 20.83 0.76 17.45
N LYS A 169 20.31 0.78 18.68
CA LYS A 169 19.60 -0.35 19.32
C LYS A 169 18.16 -0.01 19.71
N SER A 170 17.82 1.28 19.72
CA SER A 170 16.46 1.84 19.70
C SER A 170 16.54 3.21 19.02
N ASP A 171 15.58 3.55 18.18
CA ASP A 171 15.41 4.89 17.59
C ASP A 171 14.14 5.55 18.14
N HIS A 172 13.98 6.85 17.90
CA HIS A 172 12.70 7.53 18.12
C HIS A 172 12.59 8.81 17.29
N GLY A 173 13.52 9.75 17.42
CA GLY A 173 13.47 11.05 16.75
C GLY A 173 13.53 10.87 15.24
N GLY A 174 12.36 10.81 14.62
CA GLY A 174 12.11 9.83 13.58
C GLY A 174 12.50 10.25 12.17
N ALA A 175 11.82 9.66 11.19
CA ALA A 175 12.20 9.62 9.78
C ALA A 175 12.05 10.96 9.02
N PHE A 176 12.37 12.10 9.66
CA PHE A 176 12.15 13.45 9.13
C PHE A 176 13.06 13.77 7.95
N PHE A 177 12.47 14.21 6.84
CA PHE A 177 13.22 14.64 5.66
C PHE A 177 13.89 16.01 5.86
N THR A 178 15.03 16.21 5.20
CA THR A 178 15.53 17.58 4.93
C THR A 178 14.65 18.29 3.90
N GLN A 179 14.74 19.62 3.84
CA GLN A 179 13.90 20.51 3.03
C GLN A 179 13.66 20.09 1.56
N ASN A 180 14.62 19.41 0.92
CA ASN A 180 14.48 18.93 -0.47
C ASN A 180 14.64 17.39 -0.55
N SER A 181 14.35 16.70 0.55
CA SER A 181 14.53 15.25 0.76
C SER A 181 15.92 14.73 0.35
N GLU A 182 16.98 15.51 0.58
CA GLU A 182 18.35 15.06 0.34
C GLU A 182 18.78 13.99 1.34
N TYR A 183 18.32 14.10 2.58
CA TYR A 183 18.54 13.16 3.67
C TYR A 183 17.27 12.93 4.47
N ILE A 184 17.22 11.79 5.16
CA ILE A 184 16.27 11.50 6.24
C ILE A 184 17.07 11.45 7.54
N LEU A 185 16.62 12.17 8.56
CA LEU A 185 17.13 12.10 9.93
C LEU A 185 16.55 10.85 10.62
N GLU A 186 17.28 10.29 11.57
CA GLU A 186 16.82 9.22 12.47
C GLU A 186 17.71 9.29 13.73
N ALA A 187 17.14 9.52 14.91
CA ALA A 187 17.87 9.70 16.16
C ALA A 187 17.69 8.50 17.10
N SER A 188 18.75 8.11 17.81
CA SER A 188 18.70 7.03 18.80
C SER A 188 17.99 7.48 20.08
N GLN A 189 16.95 6.77 20.54
CA GLN A 189 16.31 7.15 21.81
C GLN A 189 17.18 6.77 23.00
N TYR A 190 17.44 5.47 23.16
CA TYR A 190 18.24 4.97 24.26
C TYR A 190 19.69 4.76 23.82
N ALA A 191 20.62 5.48 24.44
CA ALA A 191 22.04 5.33 24.16
C ALA A 191 22.49 3.89 24.40
N ALA A 192 23.30 3.38 23.49
CA ALA A 192 23.79 2.01 23.49
C ALA A 192 25.19 1.94 22.83
N PRO A 193 25.97 0.88 23.02
CA PRO A 193 27.17 0.68 22.23
C PRO A 193 26.82 0.58 20.73
N PHE A 194 27.56 1.31 19.90
CA PHE A 194 27.35 1.29 18.45
C PHE A 194 27.76 -0.03 17.81
N ASP A 195 28.76 -0.73 18.37
CA ASP A 195 29.10 -2.08 17.94
C ASP A 195 28.04 -3.13 18.36
N ASN A 196 28.32 -4.41 18.13
CA ASN A 196 27.42 -5.53 18.43
C ASN A 196 27.89 -6.41 19.60
N GLY A 197 28.93 -5.97 20.32
CA GLY A 197 29.52 -6.61 21.48
C GLY A 197 28.71 -6.37 22.76
N TYR A 198 29.15 -7.05 23.82
CA TYR A 198 28.69 -6.80 25.18
C TYR A 198 29.61 -5.77 25.84
N HIS A 199 29.01 -4.79 26.52
CA HIS A 199 29.68 -3.81 27.35
C HIS A 199 28.98 -3.77 28.72
N PRO A 200 29.72 -3.64 29.83
CA PRO A 200 29.12 -3.52 31.17
C PRO A 200 28.49 -2.14 31.37
N ILE A 201 27.49 -2.02 32.24
CA ILE A 201 26.77 -0.76 32.45
C ILE A 201 27.62 0.27 33.21
N GLU A 202 28.63 -0.19 33.94
CA GLU A 202 29.65 0.61 34.61
C GLU A 202 30.47 1.46 33.61
N ASP A 203 30.62 0.99 32.36
CA ASP A 203 31.35 1.67 31.30
C ASP A 203 30.46 2.62 30.46
N TYR A 204 29.21 2.89 30.89
CA TYR A 204 28.21 3.65 30.12
C TYR A 204 28.74 4.93 29.48
N LYS A 205 29.51 5.73 30.22
CA LYS A 205 30.09 7.00 29.72
C LYS A 205 31.16 6.77 28.64
N GLU A 206 31.91 5.69 28.75
CA GLU A 206 33.05 5.40 27.89
C GLU A 206 32.63 4.69 26.60
N THR A 207 31.65 3.78 26.65
CA THR A 207 31.31 2.87 25.53
C THR A 207 29.92 3.04 24.92
N TYR A 208 28.93 3.59 25.63
CA TYR A 208 27.58 3.82 25.09
C TYR A 208 27.54 5.16 24.38
N ARG A 209 26.72 5.29 23.33
CA ARG A 209 26.56 6.53 22.56
C ARG A 209 25.11 6.76 22.15
N GLY A 210 24.72 8.02 22.10
CA GLY A 210 23.58 8.49 21.31
C GLY A 210 24.06 8.96 19.93
N GLY A 211 23.15 9.46 19.09
CA GLY A 211 23.48 10.05 17.80
C GLY A 211 22.29 10.28 16.88
N VAL A 212 22.59 10.80 15.69
CA VAL A 212 21.63 10.92 14.58
C VAL A 212 22.24 10.30 13.33
N THR A 213 21.48 9.45 12.65
CA THR A 213 21.82 8.92 11.34
C THR A 213 21.16 9.78 10.26
N LEU A 214 21.97 10.17 9.28
CA LEU A 214 21.57 10.91 8.09
C LEU A 214 21.55 9.91 6.94
N TRP A 215 20.37 9.39 6.63
CA TRP A 215 20.14 8.48 5.52
C TRP A 215 20.11 9.26 4.21
N LYS A 216 21.11 9.06 3.35
CA LYS A 216 21.11 9.71 2.03
C LYS A 216 19.93 9.18 1.22
N PHE A 217 19.02 10.08 0.84
CA PHE A 217 17.85 9.73 0.03
C PHE A 217 18.05 10.16 -1.44
N ASP A 218 17.47 9.38 -2.34
CA ASP A 218 17.38 9.64 -3.77
C ASP A 218 15.88 9.69 -4.12
N SER A 219 15.38 10.92 -4.28
CA SER A 219 13.97 11.23 -4.48
C SER A 219 13.47 11.04 -5.91
N GLU A 220 14.37 10.75 -6.86
CA GLU A 220 14.00 10.36 -8.23
C GLU A 220 13.56 8.90 -8.28
N ILE A 221 14.25 8.01 -7.57
CA ILE A 221 13.90 6.57 -7.48
C ILE A 221 13.14 6.19 -6.20
N GLY A 222 13.09 7.10 -5.22
CA GLY A 222 12.46 6.88 -3.91
C GLY A 222 13.15 5.82 -3.05
N ARG A 223 14.49 5.89 -2.89
CA ARG A 223 15.25 4.90 -2.10
C ARG A 223 16.36 5.53 -1.27
N ILE A 224 16.61 4.95 -0.10
CA ILE A 224 17.77 5.24 0.76
C ILE A 224 19.03 4.59 0.18
N LYS A 225 20.09 5.39 0.02
CA LYS A 225 21.45 5.00 -0.38
C LYS A 225 22.29 4.74 0.86
N THR A 226 22.11 3.58 1.48
CA THR A 226 22.74 3.22 2.77
C THR A 226 24.26 3.42 2.80
N LYS A 227 24.96 3.16 1.68
CA LYS A 227 26.42 3.35 1.56
C LYS A 227 26.89 4.80 1.66
N ASP A 228 26.05 5.76 1.26
CA ASP A 228 26.33 7.21 1.27
C ASP A 228 25.73 7.92 2.48
N SER A 229 25.11 7.15 3.37
CA SER A 229 24.58 7.58 4.66
C SER A 229 25.69 7.57 5.72
N PHE A 230 25.46 8.30 6.82
CA PHE A 230 26.41 8.35 7.94
C PHE A 230 25.68 8.67 9.25
N THR A 231 26.29 8.32 10.39
CA THR A 231 25.83 8.72 11.72
C THR A 231 26.76 9.79 12.29
N ILE A 232 26.22 10.80 12.96
CA ILE A 232 26.98 11.66 13.87
C ILE A 232 26.92 11.05 15.29
N GLU A 233 28.10 10.78 15.87
CA GLU A 233 28.26 10.33 17.26
C GLU A 233 27.88 11.48 18.21
N PHE A 234 26.98 11.23 19.16
CA PHE A 234 26.69 12.10 20.31
C PHE A 234 27.15 11.42 21.62
N PRO A 235 27.26 12.17 22.74
CA PRO A 235 27.39 11.60 24.07
C PRO A 235 26.29 10.56 24.39
N PRO A 236 26.44 9.72 25.44
CA PRO A 236 25.39 8.81 25.91
C PRO A 236 24.22 9.51 26.64
N TYR A 237 23.76 10.62 26.07
CA TYR A 237 22.46 11.23 26.34
C TYR A 237 21.39 10.47 25.54
N MET A 238 20.14 10.54 25.97
CA MET A 238 19.02 9.90 25.27
C MET A 238 18.32 10.95 24.41
N GLN A 239 18.25 10.77 23.08
CA GLN A 239 17.61 11.76 22.19
C GLN A 239 16.09 11.55 22.18
N ASP A 240 15.31 12.59 21.92
CA ASP A 240 13.84 12.47 21.86
C ASP A 240 13.31 12.68 20.44
N LEU A 241 13.03 13.92 20.02
CA LEU A 241 12.58 14.29 18.68
C LEU A 241 13.70 14.95 17.87
N SER A 242 13.46 15.11 16.57
CA SER A 242 14.32 15.87 15.67
C SER A 242 13.49 16.65 14.67
N ASP A 243 14.03 17.75 14.15
CA ASP A 243 13.52 18.39 12.93
C ASP A 243 14.69 18.94 12.10
N ALA A 244 14.50 18.96 10.79
CA ALA A 244 15.45 19.53 9.85
C ALA A 244 15.19 21.02 9.68
N GLY A 245 16.28 21.80 9.63
CA GLY A 245 16.22 23.22 9.35
C GLY A 245 15.69 23.53 7.94
N LYS A 246 14.86 24.55 7.86
CA LYS A 246 14.14 24.98 6.65
C LYS A 246 14.50 26.44 6.35
N ARG A 247 14.42 26.89 5.10
CA ARG A 247 14.73 28.27 4.66
C ARG A 247 16.04 28.82 5.25
N VAL A 248 15.98 29.72 6.23
CA VAL A 248 17.19 30.35 6.81
C VAL A 248 18.05 29.40 7.65
N SER A 249 17.47 28.30 8.16
CA SER A 249 18.18 27.24 8.88
C SER A 249 18.47 25.99 8.04
N HIS A 250 18.23 26.04 6.73
CA HIS A 250 18.62 24.97 5.81
C HIS A 250 20.12 24.60 5.96
N GLY A 251 20.44 23.31 5.82
CA GLY A 251 21.77 22.75 6.12
C GLY A 251 22.01 22.39 7.58
N TRP A 252 21.06 22.71 8.49
CA TRP A 252 21.12 22.38 9.92
C TRP A 252 20.03 21.40 10.34
N GLY A 253 20.26 20.71 11.46
CA GLY A 253 19.30 19.85 12.13
C GLY A 253 19.34 20.08 13.64
N PHE A 254 18.21 19.79 14.27
CA PHE A 254 17.95 20.05 15.68
C PHE A 254 17.41 18.77 16.32
N THR A 255 18.07 18.27 17.36
CA THR A 255 17.68 17.04 18.08
C THR A 255 17.77 17.29 19.57
N ASN A 256 16.65 17.25 20.27
CA ASN A 256 16.62 17.45 21.72
C ASN A 256 17.03 16.18 22.48
N SER A 257 17.22 16.30 23.79
CA SER A 257 17.56 15.14 24.62
C SER A 257 16.90 15.16 25.99
N PHE A 258 16.81 13.98 26.59
CA PHE A 258 16.58 13.75 28.01
C PHE A 258 17.72 12.90 28.56
N ASN A 259 17.80 12.76 29.89
CA ASN A 259 18.86 12.01 30.56
C ASN A 259 20.28 12.51 30.21
N SER A 260 20.47 13.83 30.16
CA SER A 260 21.81 14.45 30.12
C SER A 260 22.67 14.08 31.35
N GLU A 261 22.03 13.61 32.42
CA GLU A 261 22.63 13.00 33.60
C GLU A 261 23.46 11.74 33.31
N MET A 262 23.22 11.07 32.18
CA MET A 262 23.76 9.74 31.86
C MET A 262 23.42 8.70 32.94
N TYR A 263 22.18 8.73 33.43
CA TYR A 263 21.67 7.81 34.46
C TYR A 263 21.13 6.52 33.85
N THR A 264 21.35 5.39 34.53
CA THR A 264 21.11 4.04 34.01
C THR A 264 20.19 3.17 34.87
N GLY A 265 19.68 3.70 35.99
CA GLY A 265 18.84 2.95 36.92
C GLY A 265 19.64 2.03 37.85
N GLY A 266 18.94 1.09 38.48
CA GLY A 266 19.50 0.12 39.45
C GLY A 266 18.66 -0.05 40.72
N ILE A 267 17.32 -0.13 40.60
CA ILE A 267 16.42 -0.14 41.77
C ILE A 267 16.62 -1.40 42.63
N GLU A 268 16.96 -2.52 41.98
CA GLU A 268 17.31 -3.81 42.57
C GLU A 268 18.64 -3.79 43.35
N VAL A 269 19.52 -2.80 43.08
CA VAL A 269 20.73 -2.52 43.87
C VAL A 269 20.59 -1.28 44.77
N GLY A 270 19.37 -0.78 44.95
CA GLY A 270 19.04 0.32 45.87
C GLY A 270 19.25 1.73 45.32
N MET A 271 19.46 1.88 44.01
CA MET A 271 19.51 3.19 43.36
C MET A 271 18.10 3.74 43.08
N PRO A 272 17.92 5.07 42.93
CA PRO A 272 16.66 5.65 42.49
C PRO A 272 16.14 5.03 41.17
N PRO A 273 14.81 4.97 40.97
CA PRO A 273 14.22 4.54 39.71
C PRO A 273 14.58 5.49 38.55
N ASN A 274 14.44 5.03 37.31
CA ASN A 274 14.94 5.74 36.12
C ASN A 274 14.35 7.14 35.98
N GLU A 275 13.04 7.28 36.07
CA GLU A 275 12.34 8.56 35.92
C GLU A 275 12.82 9.61 36.93
N ALA A 276 13.17 9.21 38.15
CA ALA A 276 13.71 10.11 39.17
C ALA A 276 15.19 10.45 38.96
N GLY A 277 15.98 9.55 38.37
CA GLY A 277 17.41 9.75 38.14
C GLY A 277 17.77 10.42 36.81
N MET A 278 16.90 10.31 35.81
CA MET A 278 16.99 10.92 34.47
C MET A 278 16.32 12.30 34.39
N SER A 279 15.83 12.84 35.51
CA SER A 279 15.17 14.16 35.62
C SER A 279 15.67 14.97 36.81
N ARG A 280 16.96 14.80 37.17
CA ARG A 280 17.61 15.53 38.27
C ARG A 280 18.15 16.89 37.84
N ASN A 281 18.59 17.02 36.59
CA ASN A 281 19.03 18.28 36.02
C ASN A 281 17.84 19.22 35.81
N ASP A 282 18.06 20.54 35.86
CA ASP A 282 17.03 21.54 35.51
C ASP A 282 16.91 21.73 33.99
N THR A 283 17.94 21.32 33.24
CA THR A 283 18.01 21.39 31.78
C THR A 283 18.74 20.19 31.19
N ASP A 284 18.26 19.70 30.06
CA ASP A 284 18.98 18.80 29.16
C ASP A 284 19.55 19.59 27.97
N TYR A 285 19.83 18.97 26.81
CA TYR A 285 20.51 19.62 25.68
C TYR A 285 19.86 19.44 24.30
N LEU A 286 19.61 20.58 23.66
CA LEU A 286 19.32 20.68 22.23
C LEU A 286 20.63 20.54 21.46
N HIS A 287 20.76 19.46 20.70
CA HIS A 287 21.88 19.23 19.79
C HIS A 287 21.61 20.01 18.50
N VAL A 288 22.52 20.94 18.18
CA VAL A 288 22.46 21.77 16.97
C VAL A 288 23.63 21.41 16.08
N TYR A 289 23.35 20.82 14.91
CA TYR A 289 24.37 20.28 14.02
C TYR A 289 24.16 20.71 12.57
N ASN A 290 25.26 20.86 11.83
CA ASN A 290 25.21 21.22 10.41
C ASN A 290 25.36 19.94 9.56
N TRP A 291 24.23 19.33 9.17
CA TRP A 291 24.23 18.06 8.45
C TRP A 291 24.86 18.17 7.06
N GLU A 292 24.79 19.32 6.39
CA GLU A 292 25.38 19.53 5.06
C GLU A 292 26.92 19.46 5.12
N LYS A 293 27.51 20.17 6.08
CA LYS A 293 28.95 20.13 6.36
C LYS A 293 29.39 18.75 6.84
N LEU A 294 28.58 18.06 7.64
CA LEU A 294 28.85 16.69 8.07
C LEU A 294 28.82 15.72 6.88
N ALA A 295 27.90 15.88 5.93
CA ALA A 295 27.86 15.09 4.70
C ALA A 295 29.13 15.26 3.84
N GLU A 296 29.66 16.49 3.72
CA GLU A 296 30.96 16.71 3.08
C GLU A 296 32.12 16.08 3.86
N LEU A 297 32.11 16.17 5.19
CA LEU A 297 33.13 15.54 6.03
C LEU A 297 33.11 14.00 5.91
N ALA A 298 31.93 13.38 5.82
CA ALA A 298 31.73 11.93 5.69
C ALA A 298 32.28 11.30 4.40
N LYS A 299 32.60 12.12 3.38
CA LYS A 299 33.24 11.66 2.14
C LYS A 299 34.73 11.32 2.32
N ASN A 300 35.38 11.84 3.37
CA ASN A 300 36.79 11.60 3.64
C ASN A 300 36.95 10.47 4.69
N PRO A 301 37.57 9.32 4.36
CA PRO A 301 37.77 8.21 5.31
C PRO A 301 38.55 8.58 6.58
N LYS A 302 39.29 9.69 6.61
CA LYS A 302 39.99 10.19 7.82
C LYS A 302 39.07 10.85 8.84
N ASN A 303 37.85 11.20 8.45
CA ASN A 303 36.86 11.90 9.28
C ASN A 303 35.82 10.95 9.90
N VAL A 304 35.86 9.66 9.54
CA VAL A 304 34.86 8.66 9.95
C VAL A 304 35.52 7.42 10.55
N LYS A 305 34.88 6.83 11.55
CA LYS A 305 35.10 5.45 11.98
C LYS A 305 34.14 4.56 11.20
N ILE A 306 34.55 3.33 10.88
CA ILE A 306 33.64 2.31 10.32
C ILE A 306 33.22 1.38 11.44
N ILE A 307 31.92 1.31 11.72
CA ILE A 307 31.32 0.46 12.75
C ILE A 307 30.15 -0.29 12.11
N ASN A 308 30.15 -1.63 12.18
CA ASN A 308 29.15 -2.48 11.52
C ASN A 308 28.93 -2.12 10.03
N ASP A 309 30.03 -1.91 9.30
CA ASP A 309 30.08 -1.47 7.89
C ASP A 309 29.45 -0.08 7.59
N HIS A 310 29.18 0.72 8.63
CA HIS A 310 28.60 2.06 8.52
C HIS A 310 29.57 3.18 8.90
N ARG A 311 29.38 4.36 8.31
CA ARG A 311 30.22 5.54 8.56
C ARG A 311 29.72 6.29 9.79
N VAL A 312 30.56 6.43 10.82
CA VAL A 312 30.28 7.23 12.01
C VAL A 312 31.26 8.40 12.07
N ILE A 313 30.77 9.64 12.05
CA ILE A 313 31.57 10.85 12.30
C ILE A 313 31.75 10.99 13.81
N PRO A 314 32.98 10.97 14.35
CA PRO A 314 33.20 11.12 15.77
C PRO A 314 32.92 12.54 16.28
N ILE A 315 32.53 12.66 17.56
CA ILE A 315 32.26 13.96 18.24
C ILE A 315 33.40 14.96 17.99
N GLU A 316 34.65 14.52 18.20
CA GLU A 316 35.86 15.33 18.02
C GLU A 316 36.03 15.90 16.60
N VAL A 317 35.56 15.18 15.58
CA VAL A 317 35.60 15.62 14.17
C VAL A 317 34.52 16.64 13.91
N ALA A 318 33.29 16.43 14.40
CA ALA A 318 32.20 17.37 14.27
C ALA A 318 32.51 18.70 14.99
N VAL A 319 33.00 18.63 16.22
CA VAL A 319 33.38 19.80 17.04
C VAL A 319 34.57 20.56 16.43
N LYS A 320 35.63 19.87 16.00
CA LYS A 320 36.80 20.50 15.38
C LYS A 320 36.46 21.27 14.10
N ASN A 321 35.40 20.85 13.41
CA ASN A 321 34.91 21.49 12.20
C ASN A 321 33.72 22.43 12.45
N ASP A 322 33.48 22.91 13.67
CA ASP A 322 32.38 23.84 13.98
C ASP A 322 31.02 23.34 13.45
N ALA A 323 30.70 22.05 13.65
CA ALA A 323 29.54 21.38 13.06
C ALA A 323 28.58 20.70 14.08
N LEU A 324 28.89 20.76 15.38
CA LEU A 324 28.06 20.25 16.48
C LEU A 324 28.17 21.18 17.69
N PHE A 325 27.04 21.55 18.27
CA PHE A 325 26.89 22.43 19.43
C PHE A 325 25.73 21.95 20.31
N LEU A 326 25.72 22.36 21.58
CA LEU A 326 24.61 22.12 22.52
C LEU A 326 23.99 23.44 22.98
N ILE A 327 22.69 23.45 23.25
CA ILE A 327 21.99 24.54 23.96
C ILE A 327 21.21 23.94 25.13
N PRO A 328 21.33 24.44 26.36
CA PRO A 328 20.54 23.96 27.49
C PRO A 328 19.03 24.19 27.28
N GLU A 329 18.21 23.19 27.61
CA GLU A 329 16.75 23.21 27.43
C GLU A 329 15.99 22.59 28.63
N PRO A 330 15.03 23.28 29.26
CA PRO A 330 14.25 22.76 30.38
C PRO A 330 12.99 22.01 29.91
N LYS A 331 12.58 20.89 30.50
CA LYS A 331 13.33 19.97 31.37
C LYS A 331 12.93 18.54 30.98
N SER A 332 13.90 17.71 30.60
CA SER A 332 13.65 16.48 29.87
C SER A 332 12.66 16.72 28.73
N PRO A 333 12.90 17.71 27.84
CA PRO A 333 11.96 18.14 26.81
C PRO A 333 11.55 17.01 25.85
N HIS A 334 10.56 17.26 24.99
CA HIS A 334 10.00 16.21 24.13
C HIS A 334 9.88 16.62 22.66
N GLY A 335 9.00 17.55 22.31
CA GLY A 335 8.90 18.10 20.96
C GLY A 335 9.97 19.15 20.68
N VAL A 336 10.50 19.13 19.45
CA VAL A 336 11.34 20.18 18.87
C VAL A 336 10.88 20.40 17.44
N ASP A 337 10.40 21.60 17.14
CA ASP A 337 9.75 21.93 15.87
C ASP A 337 10.38 23.22 15.28
N VAL A 338 10.73 23.21 14.00
CA VAL A 338 11.25 24.37 13.26
C VAL A 338 10.10 25.12 12.60
N ASP A 339 10.03 26.43 12.80
CA ASP A 339 8.95 27.25 12.25
C ASP A 339 8.99 27.34 10.70
N PRO A 340 7.86 27.65 10.03
CA PRO A 340 7.80 27.78 8.57
C PRO A 340 8.78 28.80 7.98
N SER A 341 9.27 29.78 8.75
CA SER A 341 10.32 30.73 8.30
C SER A 341 11.75 30.19 8.47
N GLY A 342 11.94 29.19 9.33
CA GLY A 342 13.23 28.60 9.69
C GLY A 342 14.05 29.39 10.71
N GLU A 343 13.56 30.54 11.17
CA GLU A 343 14.27 31.41 12.12
C GLU A 343 14.05 30.97 13.57
N TYR A 344 12.97 30.26 13.87
CA TYR A 344 12.61 29.89 15.23
C TYR A 344 12.56 28.37 15.40
N ILE A 345 13.12 27.90 16.51
CA ILE A 345 13.06 26.50 16.94
C ILE A 345 12.31 26.49 18.27
N VAL A 346 11.17 25.81 18.30
CA VAL A 346 10.29 25.75 19.47
C VAL A 346 10.45 24.40 20.15
N VAL A 347 10.83 24.41 21.43
CA VAL A 347 11.02 23.21 22.25
C VAL A 347 9.97 23.16 23.35
N CYS A 348 9.31 22.02 23.47
CA CYS A 348 8.31 21.74 24.49
C CYS A 348 8.93 21.14 25.75
N GLY A 349 8.72 21.79 26.90
CA GLY A 349 9.47 21.53 28.13
C GLY A 349 9.13 20.26 28.91
N LYS A 350 8.10 19.49 28.53
CA LYS A 350 7.59 18.26 29.19
C LYS A 350 7.41 18.34 30.70
N LEU A 351 8.49 18.26 31.49
CA LEU A 351 8.45 18.40 32.95
C LEU A 351 8.47 19.87 33.39
N ASP A 352 8.96 20.77 32.55
CA ASP A 352 8.79 22.21 32.70
C ASP A 352 7.49 22.69 32.03
N THR A 353 6.83 23.70 32.59
CA THR A 353 5.53 24.20 32.12
C THR A 353 5.60 25.13 30.90
N HIS A 354 6.80 25.44 30.40
CA HIS A 354 7.01 26.37 29.30
C HIS A 354 7.25 25.69 27.95
N ALA A 355 6.93 26.42 26.88
CA ALA A 355 7.60 26.25 25.60
C ALA A 355 8.74 27.28 25.48
N SER A 356 9.88 26.84 24.96
CA SER A 356 11.08 27.63 24.74
C SER A 356 11.28 27.94 23.27
N VAL A 357 11.36 29.22 22.90
CA VAL A 357 11.53 29.67 21.52
C VAL A 357 12.97 30.14 21.33
N TYR A 358 13.78 29.39 20.60
CA TYR A 358 15.14 29.78 20.21
C TYR A 358 15.14 30.53 18.88
N SER A 359 16.12 31.41 18.68
CA SER A 359 16.32 32.16 17.43
C SER A 359 17.58 31.68 16.72
N PHE A 360 17.42 31.19 15.50
CA PHE A 360 18.49 30.66 14.67
C PHE A 360 19.52 31.73 14.32
N SER A 361 19.10 32.97 14.02
CA SER A 361 20.04 34.08 13.80
C SER A 361 20.90 34.39 15.04
N LYS A 362 20.36 34.24 16.27
CA LYS A 362 21.14 34.35 17.51
C LYS A 362 22.09 33.18 17.69
N ILE A 363 21.64 31.95 17.43
CA ILE A 363 22.48 30.73 17.45
C ILE A 363 23.68 30.87 16.51
N GLN A 364 23.44 31.25 15.24
CA GLN A 364 24.49 31.47 14.25
C GLN A 364 25.48 32.56 14.68
N LYS A 365 25.00 33.63 15.34
CA LYS A 365 25.85 34.70 15.88
C LYS A 365 26.78 34.19 16.99
N LEU A 366 26.29 33.34 17.90
CA LEU A 366 27.11 32.72 18.95
C LEU A 366 28.17 31.80 18.36
N ILE A 367 27.78 30.92 17.42
CA ILE A 367 28.68 30.00 16.71
C ILE A 367 29.78 30.78 15.98
N LYS A 368 29.41 31.78 15.17
CA LYS A 368 30.35 32.60 14.39
C LYS A 368 31.35 33.37 15.27
N ASN A 369 30.90 33.88 16.41
CA ASN A 369 31.73 34.63 17.35
C ASN A 369 32.55 33.72 18.29
N LYS A 370 32.29 32.41 18.28
CA LYS A 370 32.80 31.44 19.27
C LYS A 370 32.49 31.84 20.72
N ASP A 371 31.31 32.44 20.92
CA ASP A 371 30.78 32.88 22.22
C ASP A 371 30.06 31.71 22.89
N TYR A 372 30.84 30.86 23.55
CA TYR A 372 30.37 29.65 24.23
C TYR A 372 30.34 29.87 25.74
N ALA A 373 29.26 29.41 26.39
CA ALA A 373 29.12 29.48 27.85
C ALA A 373 30.03 28.46 28.57
N ALA A 374 30.15 27.27 27.98
CA ALA A 374 30.92 26.16 28.54
C ALA A 374 31.28 25.13 27.44
N LYS A 375 31.82 24.00 27.87
CA LYS A 375 31.87 22.76 27.11
C LYS A 375 31.27 21.63 27.95
N ASP A 376 30.68 20.65 27.30
CA ASP A 376 30.25 19.42 27.95
C ASP A 376 31.47 18.51 28.25
N PRO A 377 31.29 17.38 28.97
CA PRO A 377 32.37 16.44 29.27
C PRO A 377 33.06 15.86 28.02
N TYR A 378 32.38 15.80 26.87
CA TYR A 378 32.92 15.27 25.61
C TYR A 378 33.52 16.36 24.70
N GLY A 379 33.58 17.61 25.17
CA GLY A 379 34.29 18.73 24.55
C GLY A 379 33.48 19.57 23.54
N ILE A 380 32.19 19.28 23.38
CA ILE A 380 31.21 19.98 22.54
C ILE A 380 30.95 21.38 23.14
N PRO A 381 30.97 22.46 22.34
CA PRO A 381 30.68 23.80 22.85
C PRO A 381 29.21 23.95 23.21
N ILE A 382 28.95 24.47 24.42
CA ILE A 382 27.62 24.81 24.92
C ILE A 382 27.37 26.29 24.65
N LEU A 383 26.33 26.61 23.88
CA LEU A 383 25.88 27.98 23.64
C LEU A 383 25.08 28.50 24.85
N ASP A 384 25.16 29.79 25.11
CA ASP A 384 24.37 30.41 26.18
C ASP A 384 22.87 30.43 25.81
N MET A 385 22.05 29.70 26.58
CA MET A 385 20.60 29.61 26.41
C MET A 385 19.94 31.00 26.35
N LYS A 386 20.27 31.92 27.26
CA LYS A 386 19.65 33.26 27.33
C LYS A 386 20.03 34.14 26.13
N LYS A 387 21.24 33.97 25.59
CA LYS A 387 21.65 34.65 24.35
C LYS A 387 21.03 34.02 23.10
N ALA A 388 20.74 32.71 23.10
CA ALA A 388 20.14 31.99 21.99
C ALA A 388 18.60 32.14 21.91
N LEU A 389 17.93 32.26 23.06
CA LEU A 389 16.47 32.39 23.16
C LEU A 389 15.95 33.66 22.47
N HIS A 390 14.81 33.51 21.79
CA HIS A 390 13.84 34.60 21.57
C HIS A 390 13.06 34.88 22.84
N GLY A 391 12.51 33.84 23.48
CA GLY A 391 11.82 33.91 24.76
C GLY A 391 11.20 32.59 25.17
N GLN A 392 10.41 32.59 26.25
CA GLN A 392 9.68 31.42 26.76
C GLN A 392 8.26 31.84 27.14
N VAL A 393 7.31 30.91 27.09
CA VAL A 393 5.90 31.12 27.49
C VAL A 393 5.46 29.97 28.36
N GLU A 394 4.90 30.25 29.54
CA GLU A 394 4.24 29.23 30.37
C GLU A 394 2.93 28.81 29.69
N LEU A 395 2.83 27.54 29.30
CA LEU A 395 1.67 26.98 28.62
C LEU A 395 0.81 26.13 29.55
N GLY A 396 1.38 25.42 30.52
CA GLY A 396 0.63 24.57 31.45
C GLY A 396 1.37 23.27 31.75
N LEU A 397 0.67 22.27 32.29
CA LEU A 397 1.28 21.02 32.71
C LEU A 397 1.45 20.05 31.54
N GLY A 398 2.71 19.67 31.27
CA GLY A 398 3.06 18.66 30.28
C GLY A 398 3.10 19.13 28.82
N PRO A 399 3.72 20.27 28.45
CA PRO A 399 3.86 20.65 27.05
C PRO A 399 4.69 19.61 26.28
N LEU A 400 4.11 19.00 25.24
CA LEU A 400 4.75 17.89 24.50
C LEU A 400 5.17 18.22 23.06
N HIS A 401 4.27 18.65 22.16
CA HIS A 401 4.61 18.90 20.73
C HIS A 401 3.99 20.18 20.22
N ASN A 402 4.49 20.71 19.10
CA ASN A 402 3.94 21.89 18.45
C ASN A 402 3.46 21.63 17.03
N GLN A 403 2.57 22.49 16.53
CA GLN A 403 2.11 22.56 15.14
C GLN A 403 1.80 24.03 14.78
N TYR A 404 2.14 24.45 13.57
CA TYR A 404 1.92 25.79 13.01
C TYR A 404 0.65 25.90 12.15
N SER A 405 0.07 27.09 12.06
CA SER A 405 -0.98 27.43 11.08
C SER A 405 -0.45 28.36 9.98
N ASN A 406 -1.32 28.76 9.05
CA ASN A 406 -1.04 29.77 8.03
C ASN A 406 -0.97 31.21 8.57
N VAL A 407 -1.21 31.43 9.87
CA VAL A 407 -1.17 32.74 10.52
C VAL A 407 0.22 33.01 11.09
N ASP A 408 0.81 34.17 10.75
CA ASP A 408 2.19 34.46 11.12
C ASP A 408 2.42 34.48 12.64
N GLY A 409 3.36 33.66 13.10
CA GLY A 409 3.69 33.50 14.51
C GLY A 409 2.70 32.65 15.32
N GLU A 410 1.62 32.13 14.73
CA GLU A 410 0.63 31.30 15.41
C GLU A 410 1.06 29.83 15.48
N ILE A 411 0.84 29.22 16.66
CA ILE A 411 1.26 27.87 16.98
C ILE A 411 0.30 27.23 17.99
N TYR A 412 0.23 25.91 17.95
CA TYR A 412 -0.62 25.06 18.78
C TYR A 412 0.29 24.07 19.50
N THR A 413 0.03 23.83 20.79
CA THR A 413 0.84 22.92 21.63
C THR A 413 -0.05 21.98 22.43
N SER A 414 0.35 20.69 22.53
CA SER A 414 -0.31 19.70 23.39
C SER A 414 0.15 19.84 24.84
N LEU A 415 -0.79 19.77 25.77
CA LEU A 415 -0.55 19.62 27.21
C LEU A 415 -1.03 18.26 27.67
N TYR A 416 -0.09 17.34 27.93
CA TYR A 416 -0.39 15.96 28.31
C TYR A 416 -1.10 15.86 29.66
N VAL A 417 -0.69 16.64 30.66
CA VAL A 417 -1.23 16.53 32.04
C VAL A 417 -2.51 17.33 32.19
N ASP A 418 -2.55 18.56 31.66
CA ASP A 418 -3.79 19.36 31.64
C ASP A 418 -4.84 18.79 30.67
N SER A 419 -4.43 17.90 29.76
CA SER A 419 -5.28 17.31 28.70
C SER A 419 -5.91 18.39 27.81
N GLN A 420 -5.07 19.28 27.28
CA GLN A 420 -5.49 20.43 26.48
C GLN A 420 -4.66 20.60 25.20
N VAL A 421 -5.24 21.30 24.21
CA VAL A 421 -4.48 22.01 23.17
C VAL A 421 -4.48 23.50 23.52
N VAL A 422 -3.32 24.14 23.43
CA VAL A 422 -3.13 25.59 23.65
C VAL A 422 -2.74 26.26 22.34
N LYS A 423 -3.50 27.26 21.91
CA LYS A 423 -3.18 28.16 20.80
C LYS A 423 -2.45 29.38 21.35
N TRP A 424 -1.28 29.71 20.82
CA TRP A 424 -0.47 30.83 21.26
C TRP A 424 0.31 31.47 20.10
N ASN A 425 0.95 32.61 20.34
CA ASN A 425 1.85 33.24 19.38
C ASN A 425 3.30 33.21 19.89
N PHE A 426 4.21 32.59 19.13
CA PHE A 426 5.61 32.39 19.53
C PHE A 426 6.51 33.60 19.27
N LYS A 427 6.10 34.55 18.42
CA LYS A 427 6.84 35.80 18.17
C LYS A 427 6.52 36.85 19.24
N ASP A 428 5.24 36.97 19.57
CA ASP A 428 4.68 37.89 20.57
C ASP A 428 4.70 37.34 22.00
N LEU A 429 4.96 36.04 22.17
CA LEU A 429 5.04 35.30 23.43
C LEU A 429 3.73 35.38 24.27
N LYS A 430 2.58 35.10 23.63
CA LYS A 430 1.23 35.22 24.24
C LYS A 430 0.34 34.02 23.96
N VAL A 431 -0.30 33.49 25.01
CA VAL A 431 -1.42 32.53 24.89
C VAL A 431 -2.66 33.24 24.33
N LEU A 432 -3.36 32.59 23.40
CA LEU A 432 -4.53 33.12 22.68
C LEU A 432 -5.81 32.35 22.99
N ASP A 433 -5.74 31.01 23.04
CA ASP A 433 -6.90 30.15 23.28
C ASP A 433 -6.52 28.77 23.86
N ARG A 434 -7.51 28.06 24.41
CA ARG A 434 -7.37 26.70 24.95
C ARG A 434 -8.61 25.87 24.63
N VAL A 435 -8.43 24.57 24.42
CA VAL A 435 -9.53 23.60 24.30
C VAL A 435 -9.16 22.29 25.00
N ASP A 436 -10.12 21.73 25.73
CA ASP A 436 -9.95 20.46 26.43
C ASP A 436 -10.03 19.27 25.43
N VAL A 437 -9.12 18.32 25.57
CA VAL A 437 -9.01 17.11 24.74
C VAL A 437 -9.04 15.85 25.61
N HIS A 438 -9.40 14.71 25.03
CA HIS A 438 -9.98 13.60 25.79
C HIS A 438 -9.34 12.24 25.43
N TYR A 439 -8.34 11.75 26.15
CA TYR A 439 -7.57 12.37 27.22
C TYR A 439 -6.07 12.10 27.07
N ASN A 440 -5.27 12.96 27.71
CA ASN A 440 -3.81 12.90 27.75
C ASN A 440 -3.22 12.87 26.33
N ILE A 441 -3.25 14.03 25.69
CA ILE A 441 -2.75 14.26 24.33
C ILE A 441 -1.23 14.06 24.24
N GLY A 442 -0.79 13.27 23.26
CA GLY A 442 0.60 13.19 22.82
C GLY A 442 0.89 14.24 21.76
N HIS A 443 1.15 13.80 20.53
CA HIS A 443 1.23 14.69 19.37
C HIS A 443 -0.12 15.35 19.03
N LEU A 444 -0.02 16.31 18.13
CA LEU A 444 -1.10 16.90 17.37
C LEU A 444 -0.63 17.05 15.92
N ALA A 445 -1.57 17.02 14.98
CA ALA A 445 -1.27 17.09 13.54
C ALA A 445 -2.12 18.17 12.85
N GLY A 446 -1.50 19.27 12.46
CA GLY A 446 -2.11 20.34 11.68
C GLY A 446 -1.98 20.09 10.18
N MET A 447 -2.79 20.79 9.39
CA MET A 447 -2.84 20.59 7.93
C MET A 447 -1.56 21.12 7.25
N GLU A 448 -0.69 20.20 6.77
CA GLU A 448 0.67 20.46 6.25
C GLU A 448 1.54 21.31 7.17
N SER A 449 1.38 21.12 8.47
CA SER A 449 1.79 22.08 9.51
C SER A 449 3.29 22.32 9.64
N ASN A 450 4.10 21.25 9.67
CA ASN A 450 5.55 21.33 9.91
C ASN A 450 6.36 21.66 8.63
N THR A 451 5.70 22.25 7.64
CA THR A 451 6.26 22.62 6.33
C THR A 451 6.38 24.14 6.19
N VAL A 452 6.87 24.62 5.04
CA VAL A 452 6.86 26.06 4.71
C VAL A 452 5.50 26.60 4.23
N ASP A 453 4.48 25.74 4.15
CA ASP A 453 3.12 25.99 3.60
C ASP A 453 1.99 25.36 4.47
N PRO A 454 1.93 25.66 5.79
CA PRO A 454 0.85 25.22 6.67
C PRO A 454 -0.49 25.84 6.24
N GLN A 455 -1.61 25.15 6.46
CA GLN A 455 -2.94 25.58 5.95
C GLN A 455 -3.90 26.15 7.00
N GLY A 456 -3.75 25.81 8.30
CA GLY A 456 -4.50 26.46 9.38
C GLY A 456 -6.02 26.22 9.44
N GLU A 457 -6.55 25.19 8.80
CA GLU A 457 -8.00 24.88 8.83
C GLU A 457 -8.39 23.94 9.97
N TYR A 458 -7.62 22.86 10.14
CA TYR A 458 -7.89 21.81 11.11
C TYR A 458 -6.62 21.38 11.85
N ILE A 459 -6.82 20.82 13.05
CA ILE A 459 -5.79 20.15 13.81
C ILE A 459 -6.37 18.86 14.42
N VAL A 460 -5.61 17.78 14.40
CA VAL A 460 -5.98 16.52 15.06
C VAL A 460 -5.20 16.40 16.36
N ALA A 461 -5.88 16.14 17.47
CA ALA A 461 -5.27 15.81 18.76
C ALA A 461 -5.18 14.29 18.93
N LEU A 462 -3.97 13.75 19.17
CA LEU A 462 -3.74 12.31 19.31
C LEU A 462 -3.74 11.94 20.79
N ASN A 463 -4.92 11.58 21.32
CA ASN A 463 -5.12 11.29 22.74
C ASN A 463 -4.81 9.83 23.07
N LYS A 464 -4.03 9.63 24.14
CA LYS A 464 -3.52 8.32 24.54
C LYS A 464 -4.53 7.46 25.30
N LEU A 465 -5.48 8.09 26.01
CA LEU A 465 -6.51 7.42 26.79
C LEU A 465 -7.91 7.79 26.29
N SER A 466 -8.77 6.82 25.97
CA SER A 466 -10.17 7.09 25.57
C SER A 466 -11.20 6.97 26.69
N ILE A 467 -10.88 6.26 27.79
CA ILE A 467 -11.69 6.14 29.03
C ILE A 467 -13.20 5.94 28.78
N ASP A 468 -13.99 7.02 28.75
CA ASP A 468 -15.45 7.04 28.65
C ASP A 468 -15.99 7.56 27.29
N ARG A 469 -15.11 7.94 26.35
CA ARG A 469 -15.47 8.55 25.05
C ARG A 469 -16.21 7.61 24.11
N PHE A 470 -16.08 6.30 24.32
CA PHE A 470 -16.66 5.26 23.47
C PHE A 470 -17.39 4.19 24.29
N ALA A 471 -18.17 3.35 23.62
CA ALA A 471 -18.77 2.17 24.24
C ALA A 471 -17.67 1.24 24.80
N ASN A 472 -17.90 0.66 25.97
CA ASN A 472 -16.96 -0.25 26.61
C ASN A 472 -16.82 -1.55 25.79
N VAL A 473 -15.63 -1.76 25.22
CA VAL A 473 -15.25 -2.94 24.42
C VAL A 473 -14.30 -3.90 25.16
N GLY A 474 -14.08 -3.69 26.46
CA GLY A 474 -13.19 -4.49 27.30
C GLY A 474 -11.96 -3.73 27.79
N PRO A 475 -11.04 -4.40 28.52
CA PRO A 475 -9.92 -3.74 29.21
C PRO A 475 -8.86 -3.09 28.30
N LEU A 476 -8.76 -3.51 27.03
CA LEU A 476 -7.91 -2.86 26.04
C LEU A 476 -8.74 -1.79 25.32
N HIS A 477 -8.55 -0.55 25.73
CA HIS A 477 -9.22 0.61 25.14
C HIS A 477 -8.55 1.02 23.81
N PRO A 478 -9.32 1.57 22.85
CA PRO A 478 -8.76 2.26 21.69
C PRO A 478 -8.15 3.61 22.10
N GLN A 479 -7.29 4.17 21.25
CA GLN A 479 -6.86 5.58 21.31
C GLN A 479 -7.94 6.50 20.72
N ASN A 480 -7.81 7.81 20.90
CA ASN A 480 -8.81 8.78 20.41
C ASN A 480 -8.17 9.93 19.63
N HIS A 481 -8.40 9.98 18.32
CA HIS A 481 -8.02 11.11 17.48
C HIS A 481 -9.17 12.10 17.42
N GLN A 482 -8.97 13.30 17.98
CA GLN A 482 -9.99 14.34 18.01
C GLN A 482 -9.72 15.42 16.95
N LEU A 483 -10.68 15.67 16.06
CA LEU A 483 -10.58 16.75 15.07
C LEU A 483 -11.09 18.06 15.66
N ILE A 484 -10.29 19.11 15.54
CA ILE A 484 -10.59 20.46 16.02
C ILE A 484 -10.50 21.42 14.83
N ASP A 485 -11.54 22.25 14.65
CA ASP A 485 -11.54 23.39 13.72
C ASP A 485 -10.73 24.53 14.34
N ILE A 486 -9.73 25.00 13.58
CA ILE A 486 -8.83 26.09 13.99
C ILE A 486 -8.87 27.29 13.04
N SER A 487 -9.76 27.26 12.05
CA SER A 487 -9.93 28.32 11.04
C SER A 487 -10.45 29.65 11.62
N GLY A 488 -11.03 29.61 12.83
CA GLY A 488 -11.56 30.75 13.54
C GLY A 488 -10.64 31.34 14.62
N GLY A 489 -11.13 32.41 15.27
CA GLY A 489 -10.47 33.01 16.43
C GLY A 489 -10.57 32.17 17.72
N LYS A 490 -11.36 31.09 17.70
CA LYS A 490 -11.54 30.12 18.79
C LYS A 490 -11.52 28.71 18.22
N MET A 491 -10.93 27.78 18.97
CA MET A 491 -10.88 26.35 18.61
C MET A 491 -12.24 25.68 18.88
N ASP A 492 -12.73 24.89 17.94
CA ASP A 492 -14.02 24.18 18.04
C ASP A 492 -13.83 22.67 17.84
N MET A 493 -14.04 21.90 18.90
CA MET A 493 -13.97 20.44 18.89
C MET A 493 -15.09 19.86 18.03
N LEU A 494 -14.76 19.09 16.98
CA LEU A 494 -15.72 18.59 16.00
C LEU A 494 -16.15 17.14 16.23
N VAL A 495 -15.20 16.21 16.32
CA VAL A 495 -15.50 14.76 16.34
C VAL A 495 -14.38 13.94 17.00
N ASP A 496 -14.77 12.89 17.73
CA ASP A 496 -13.91 11.82 18.24
C ASP A 496 -13.80 10.68 17.21
N MET A 497 -12.59 10.21 16.90
CA MET A 497 -12.33 9.01 16.11
C MET A 497 -11.63 7.94 16.97
N PRO A 498 -12.28 6.79 17.25
CA PRO A 498 -11.62 5.68 17.94
C PRO A 498 -10.59 5.02 17.02
N ILE A 499 -9.36 4.87 17.50
CA ILE A 499 -8.31 4.08 16.84
C ILE A 499 -8.14 2.75 17.58
N PRO A 500 -8.50 1.60 16.97
CA PRO A 500 -8.34 0.28 17.58
C PRO A 500 -7.00 -0.42 17.27
N LEU A 501 -6.15 0.16 16.41
CA LEU A 501 -4.93 -0.49 15.91
C LEU A 501 -3.66 0.17 16.48
N GLY A 502 -3.21 -0.36 17.62
CA GLY A 502 -2.03 0.16 18.33
C GLY A 502 -2.22 1.58 18.86
N GLU A 503 -1.15 2.18 19.39
CA GLU A 503 -1.11 3.57 19.84
C GLU A 503 -0.41 4.44 18.80
N PRO A 504 -1.13 5.25 17.99
CA PRO A 504 -0.49 6.25 17.16
C PRO A 504 0.35 7.22 17.99
N HIS A 505 1.59 7.42 17.57
CA HIS A 505 2.48 8.42 18.15
C HIS A 505 2.31 9.75 17.42
N ASP A 506 2.49 9.76 16.10
CA ASP A 506 2.42 10.95 15.25
C ASP A 506 1.64 10.73 13.94
N VAL A 507 1.21 11.83 13.31
CA VAL A 507 0.44 11.90 12.07
C VAL A 507 0.95 13.05 11.21
N VAL A 508 1.19 12.81 9.92
CA VAL A 508 1.38 13.87 8.91
C VAL A 508 0.21 13.95 7.95
N THR A 509 -0.03 15.14 7.40
CA THR A 509 -1.21 15.41 6.57
C THR A 509 -0.83 16.12 5.28
N ILE A 510 -1.62 15.90 4.22
CA ILE A 510 -1.39 16.47 2.89
C ILE A 510 -2.71 16.79 2.19
N ARG A 511 -2.76 17.89 1.43
CA ARG A 511 -3.89 18.20 0.53
C ARG A 511 -4.03 17.11 -0.54
N THR A 512 -5.25 16.65 -0.77
CA THR A 512 -5.51 15.59 -1.76
C THR A 512 -5.13 16.00 -3.19
N SER A 513 -5.09 17.30 -3.48
CA SER A 513 -4.61 17.85 -4.76
C SER A 513 -3.10 17.66 -5.03
N LYS A 514 -2.30 17.31 -4.01
CA LYS A 514 -0.87 16.97 -4.16
C LYS A 514 -0.62 15.47 -4.34
N LEU A 515 -1.64 14.62 -4.16
CA LEU A 515 -1.53 13.18 -4.32
C LEU A 515 -2.00 12.77 -5.73
N HIS A 516 -1.21 11.92 -6.39
CA HIS A 516 -1.49 11.43 -7.74
C HIS A 516 -1.39 9.89 -7.81
N PRO A 517 -2.23 9.15 -7.06
CA PRO A 517 -2.18 7.70 -7.04
C PRO A 517 -2.60 7.08 -8.38
N ALA A 518 -1.96 5.97 -8.73
CA ALA A 518 -2.42 5.08 -9.79
C ALA A 518 -3.74 4.40 -9.41
N VAL A 519 -4.63 4.26 -10.39
CA VAL A 519 -5.88 3.50 -10.28
C VAL A 519 -5.75 2.04 -10.74
N ARG A 520 -4.63 1.71 -11.41
CA ARG A 520 -4.24 0.37 -11.90
C ARG A 520 -2.77 0.38 -12.31
N TYR A 521 -2.16 -0.79 -12.42
CA TYR A 521 -0.78 -0.96 -12.88
C TYR A 521 -0.68 -1.20 -14.39
N GLU A 522 0.54 -1.09 -14.92
CA GLU A 522 0.86 -1.68 -16.24
C GLU A 522 0.80 -3.21 -16.14
N MET A 523 0.46 -3.88 -17.24
CA MET A 523 0.20 -5.31 -17.20
C MET A 523 1.48 -6.09 -16.89
N GLY A 524 1.52 -6.78 -15.76
CA GLY A 524 2.67 -7.54 -15.28
C GLY A 524 3.58 -6.82 -14.29
N THR A 525 3.18 -5.68 -13.70
CA THR A 525 4.03 -4.93 -12.76
C THR A 525 4.30 -5.69 -11.46
N ASN A 526 5.58 -5.69 -11.03
CA ASN A 526 5.99 -5.98 -9.67
C ASN A 526 5.86 -4.72 -8.82
N THR A 527 4.93 -4.66 -7.86
CA THR A 527 4.67 -3.43 -7.09
C THR A 527 5.82 -3.02 -6.16
N ARG A 528 6.80 -3.89 -5.88
CA ARG A 528 7.93 -3.56 -5.01
C ARG A 528 9.10 -2.89 -5.76
N THR A 529 9.25 -3.19 -7.06
CA THR A 529 10.32 -2.63 -7.90
C THR A 529 9.81 -1.61 -8.92
N GLY A 530 8.54 -1.68 -9.32
CA GLY A 530 7.98 -0.91 -10.45
C GLY A 530 8.33 -1.50 -11.83
N GLU A 531 9.06 -2.61 -11.88
CA GLU A 531 9.49 -3.26 -13.12
C GLU A 531 8.51 -4.36 -13.56
N VAL A 532 8.65 -4.84 -14.80
CA VAL A 532 7.89 -5.99 -15.30
C VAL A 532 8.36 -7.26 -14.58
N HIS A 533 7.42 -7.98 -13.99
CA HIS A 533 7.67 -9.22 -13.25
C HIS A 533 8.11 -10.36 -14.18
N GLU A 534 9.11 -11.14 -13.77
CA GLU A 534 9.64 -12.30 -14.55
C GLU A 534 8.56 -13.34 -14.89
N GLY A 535 7.56 -13.44 -14.01
CA GLY A 535 6.39 -14.33 -14.13
C GLY A 535 5.20 -13.74 -14.88
N LYS A 536 5.31 -12.56 -15.52
CA LYS A 536 4.22 -11.95 -16.31
C LYS A 536 3.64 -12.98 -17.27
N THR A 537 2.34 -13.25 -17.15
CA THR A 537 1.61 -14.21 -17.98
C THR A 537 0.37 -13.53 -18.53
N LEU A 538 0.08 -13.73 -19.82
CA LEU A 538 -1.15 -13.25 -20.45
C LEU A 538 -2.07 -14.43 -20.79
N ALA A 539 -3.33 -14.12 -21.12
CA ALA A 539 -4.31 -15.12 -21.55
C ALA A 539 -3.76 -16.03 -22.67
N GLY A 540 -3.88 -17.35 -22.50
CA GLY A 540 -3.35 -18.37 -23.41
C GLY A 540 -1.85 -18.66 -23.27
N GLN A 541 -1.16 -18.08 -22.29
CA GLN A 541 0.25 -18.35 -21.97
C GLN A 541 0.42 -19.17 -20.68
N GLU A 542 -0.69 -19.52 -20.02
CA GLU A 542 -0.73 -20.28 -18.77
C GLU A 542 -0.17 -21.68 -18.97
N ARG A 543 0.68 -22.12 -18.03
CA ARG A 543 1.39 -23.40 -18.14
C ARG A 543 1.96 -23.85 -16.81
N ILE A 544 2.23 -25.15 -16.71
CA ILE A 544 2.92 -25.78 -15.59
C ILE A 544 4.22 -26.36 -16.12
N GLU A 545 5.35 -25.81 -15.69
CA GLU A 545 6.69 -26.29 -15.99
C GLU A 545 7.24 -27.12 -14.82
N ARG A 546 7.91 -28.25 -15.12
CA ARG A 546 8.58 -29.09 -14.11
C ARG A 546 10.07 -29.22 -14.43
N LYS A 547 10.91 -28.98 -13.43
CA LYS A 547 12.37 -29.18 -13.46
C LYS A 547 12.77 -29.95 -12.20
N GLY A 548 12.71 -31.29 -12.28
CA GLY A 548 12.91 -32.17 -11.12
C GLY A 548 11.76 -32.07 -10.11
N ASN A 549 12.08 -31.77 -8.85
CA ASN A 549 11.12 -31.47 -7.79
C ASN A 549 10.60 -30.02 -7.84
N LYS A 550 11.15 -29.15 -8.70
CA LYS A 550 10.68 -27.76 -8.81
C LYS A 550 9.55 -27.69 -9.84
N VAL A 551 8.42 -27.11 -9.44
CA VAL A 551 7.25 -26.90 -10.29
C VAL A 551 6.94 -25.41 -10.34
N THR A 552 6.94 -24.83 -11.54
CA THR A 552 6.61 -23.43 -11.78
C THR A 552 5.29 -23.37 -12.53
N VAL A 553 4.29 -22.74 -11.92
CA VAL A 553 2.98 -22.46 -12.51
C VAL A 553 2.97 -21.00 -12.94
N TYR A 554 2.65 -20.78 -14.21
CA TYR A 554 2.37 -19.47 -14.78
C TYR A 554 0.85 -19.36 -14.92
N ALA A 555 0.25 -18.49 -14.11
CA ALA A 555 -1.19 -18.39 -13.94
C ALA A 555 -1.70 -16.98 -14.24
N THR A 556 -2.96 -16.91 -14.65
CA THR A 556 -3.70 -15.67 -14.87
C THR A 556 -4.95 -15.64 -14.01
N LEU A 557 -5.30 -14.45 -13.55
CA LEU A 557 -6.54 -14.17 -12.85
C LEU A 557 -7.27 -13.09 -13.63
N VAL A 558 -8.55 -13.34 -13.89
CA VAL A 558 -9.53 -12.42 -14.47
C VAL A 558 -10.87 -12.78 -13.83
N ARG A 559 -11.82 -11.85 -13.74
CA ARG A 559 -13.13 -12.08 -13.11
C ARG A 559 -13.71 -13.48 -13.39
N SER A 560 -14.02 -14.20 -12.32
CA SER A 560 -14.59 -15.57 -12.34
C SER A 560 -13.63 -16.71 -12.73
N HIS A 561 -12.36 -16.46 -13.07
CA HIS A 561 -11.44 -17.48 -13.58
C HIS A 561 -10.01 -17.39 -13.01
N ILE A 562 -9.50 -18.52 -12.50
CA ILE A 562 -8.08 -18.72 -12.18
C ILE A 562 -7.54 -19.81 -13.12
N ASN A 563 -6.67 -19.44 -14.06
CA ASN A 563 -6.09 -20.40 -15.00
C ASN A 563 -4.63 -20.71 -14.63
N PRO A 564 -4.21 -21.99 -14.56
CA PRO A 564 -5.01 -23.20 -14.75
C PRO A 564 -5.76 -23.62 -13.48
N GLU A 565 -7.04 -23.98 -13.60
CA GLU A 565 -7.90 -24.47 -12.48
C GLU A 565 -7.42 -25.78 -11.82
N ARG A 566 -6.42 -26.46 -12.41
CA ARG A 566 -5.97 -27.80 -11.98
C ARG A 566 -4.46 -27.91 -12.01
N ILE A 567 -3.86 -27.83 -10.83
CA ILE A 567 -2.41 -27.94 -10.63
C ILE A 567 -2.11 -29.32 -10.04
N THR A 568 -1.37 -30.18 -10.75
CA THR A 568 -0.96 -31.50 -10.22
C THR A 568 0.52 -31.53 -9.93
N VAL A 569 0.87 -31.82 -8.68
CA VAL A 569 2.25 -31.92 -8.19
C VAL A 569 2.47 -33.22 -7.41
N ASN A 570 3.71 -33.52 -7.09
CA ASN A 570 4.11 -34.62 -6.23
C ASN A 570 4.37 -34.10 -4.82
N LYS A 571 4.20 -34.97 -3.83
CA LYS A 571 4.55 -34.69 -2.44
C LYS A 571 6.05 -34.39 -2.33
N GLY A 572 6.40 -33.24 -1.75
CA GLY A 572 7.77 -32.74 -1.63
C GLY A 572 8.26 -31.92 -2.84
N ASP A 573 7.39 -31.60 -3.81
CA ASP A 573 7.74 -30.61 -4.83
C ASP A 573 7.85 -29.19 -4.22
N GLU A 574 8.83 -28.41 -4.68
CA GLU A 574 8.90 -26.97 -4.46
C GLU A 574 8.01 -26.29 -5.50
N VAL A 575 6.87 -25.74 -5.07
CA VAL A 575 5.89 -25.09 -5.95
C VAL A 575 6.11 -23.58 -5.94
N THR A 576 6.20 -22.99 -7.12
CA THR A 576 6.15 -21.54 -7.36
C THR A 576 4.97 -21.24 -8.26
N ILE A 577 4.06 -20.36 -7.83
CA ILE A 577 2.95 -19.89 -8.66
C ILE A 577 3.15 -18.41 -8.91
N TYR A 578 3.43 -18.06 -10.17
CA TYR A 578 3.39 -16.70 -10.68
C TYR A 578 1.98 -16.39 -11.15
N MET A 579 1.42 -15.26 -10.73
CA MET A 579 0.01 -14.94 -10.93
C MET A 579 -0.11 -13.51 -11.45
N THR A 580 -0.66 -13.32 -12.65
CA THR A 580 -0.92 -11.99 -13.22
C THR A 580 -2.42 -11.69 -13.17
N ASN A 581 -2.81 -10.56 -12.56
CA ASN A 581 -4.18 -10.03 -12.69
C ASN A 581 -4.31 -9.31 -14.04
N LEU A 582 -5.18 -9.84 -14.91
CA LEU A 582 -5.46 -9.33 -16.25
C LEU A 582 -6.51 -8.20 -16.27
N GLU A 583 -7.11 -7.86 -15.13
CA GLU A 583 -8.12 -6.81 -15.03
C GLU A 583 -7.59 -5.41 -15.36
N ARG A 584 -8.51 -4.57 -15.84
CA ARG A 584 -8.24 -3.20 -16.29
C ARG A 584 -9.16 -2.17 -15.67
N ALA A 585 -10.35 -2.55 -15.23
CA ALA A 585 -11.19 -1.66 -14.46
C ALA A 585 -10.55 -1.41 -13.09
N GLN A 586 -10.71 -0.18 -12.59
CA GLN A 586 -10.25 0.21 -11.26
C GLN A 586 -10.96 -0.64 -10.20
N ASP A 587 -10.25 -0.95 -9.12
CA ASP A 587 -10.77 -1.70 -7.95
C ASP A 587 -11.12 -3.19 -8.19
N GLU A 588 -10.91 -3.72 -9.40
CA GLU A 588 -11.08 -5.16 -9.71
C GLU A 588 -9.88 -5.98 -9.19
N THR A 589 -9.72 -5.98 -7.88
CA THR A 589 -8.65 -6.70 -7.16
C THR A 589 -9.02 -8.18 -7.04
N HIS A 590 -8.04 -9.05 -7.25
CA HIS A 590 -8.15 -10.48 -6.95
C HIS A 590 -7.27 -10.84 -5.76
N GLY A 591 -7.67 -11.87 -5.04
CA GLY A 591 -6.81 -12.53 -4.06
C GLY A 591 -6.41 -13.92 -4.52
N PHE A 592 -5.51 -14.57 -3.78
CA PHE A 592 -5.20 -15.98 -3.98
C PHE A 592 -4.78 -16.62 -2.66
N THR A 593 -5.34 -17.78 -2.33
CA THR A 593 -4.90 -18.63 -1.21
C THR A 593 -4.99 -20.11 -1.60
N VAL A 594 -4.23 -20.97 -0.91
CA VAL A 594 -4.30 -22.43 -1.04
C VAL A 594 -4.55 -23.02 0.34
N ASP A 595 -5.56 -23.88 0.45
CA ASP A 595 -5.91 -24.58 1.69
C ASP A 595 -4.69 -25.27 2.35
N ASN A 596 -4.59 -25.14 3.67
CA ASN A 596 -3.52 -25.64 4.54
C ASN A 596 -2.06 -25.15 4.28
N TYR A 597 -1.76 -24.44 3.18
CA TYR A 597 -0.38 -24.02 2.87
C TYR A 597 0.05 -22.65 3.44
N ASN A 598 -0.85 -21.93 4.12
CA ASN A 598 -0.58 -20.63 4.75
C ASN A 598 0.08 -19.60 3.80
N VAL A 599 -0.38 -19.56 2.55
CA VAL A 599 0.02 -18.59 1.53
C VAL A 599 -1.15 -17.68 1.18
N HIS A 600 -0.85 -16.40 0.93
CA HIS A 600 -1.81 -15.41 0.46
C HIS A 600 -1.13 -14.42 -0.48
N ALA A 601 -1.89 -13.82 -1.40
CA ALA A 601 -1.46 -12.67 -2.20
C ALA A 601 -2.68 -11.79 -2.53
N SER A 602 -2.51 -10.47 -2.45
CA SER A 602 -3.38 -9.50 -3.14
C SER A 602 -2.82 -9.21 -4.54
N LEU A 603 -3.71 -9.12 -5.52
CA LEU A 603 -3.42 -8.85 -6.93
C LEU A 603 -4.35 -7.74 -7.44
N GLU A 604 -3.96 -6.50 -7.25
CA GLU A 604 -4.63 -5.33 -7.83
C GLU A 604 -4.52 -5.33 -9.37
N PRO A 605 -5.42 -4.62 -10.11
CA PRO A 605 -5.45 -4.63 -11.58
C PRO A 605 -4.07 -4.38 -12.24
N GLY A 606 -3.63 -5.33 -13.07
CA GLY A 606 -2.34 -5.32 -13.77
C GLY A 606 -1.14 -5.88 -12.98
N LYS A 607 -1.26 -6.13 -11.67
CA LYS A 607 -0.17 -6.66 -10.84
C LYS A 607 0.24 -8.08 -11.23
N THR A 608 1.49 -8.43 -10.98
CA THR A 608 1.93 -9.83 -10.86
C THR A 608 2.57 -10.10 -9.52
N SER A 609 2.08 -11.13 -8.84
CA SER A 609 2.53 -11.57 -7.52
C SER A 609 2.96 -13.04 -7.57
N THR A 610 3.84 -13.45 -6.66
CA THR A 610 4.34 -14.82 -6.54
C THR A 610 3.99 -15.41 -5.18
N VAL A 611 3.53 -16.66 -5.14
CA VAL A 611 3.52 -17.47 -3.91
C VAL A 611 4.40 -18.72 -4.07
N LYS A 612 5.07 -19.10 -2.99
CA LYS A 612 5.92 -20.29 -2.92
C LYS A 612 5.64 -21.10 -1.67
N PHE A 613 5.62 -22.42 -1.83
CA PHE A 613 5.47 -23.40 -0.75
C PHE A 613 6.04 -24.75 -1.20
N VAL A 614 6.33 -25.62 -0.23
CA VAL A 614 6.62 -27.04 -0.50
C VAL A 614 5.30 -27.79 -0.42
N ALA A 615 4.96 -28.59 -1.42
CA ALA A 615 3.76 -29.43 -1.40
C ALA A 615 3.98 -30.67 -0.52
N ASP A 616 4.15 -30.48 0.79
CA ASP A 616 4.53 -31.51 1.75
C ASP A 616 3.37 -32.39 2.25
N LEU A 617 2.12 -31.97 2.01
CA LEU A 617 0.91 -32.73 2.32
C LEU A 617 0.33 -33.41 1.07
N GLU A 618 0.13 -34.73 1.12
CA GLU A 618 -0.62 -35.47 0.11
C GLU A 618 -2.11 -35.16 0.23
N GLY A 619 -2.79 -34.88 -0.89
CA GLY A 619 -4.22 -34.57 -0.86
C GLY A 619 -4.72 -33.81 -2.08
N VAL A 620 -5.92 -33.26 -1.95
CA VAL A 620 -6.53 -32.32 -2.90
C VAL A 620 -6.92 -31.08 -2.11
N PHE A 621 -6.28 -29.96 -2.42
CA PHE A 621 -6.40 -28.70 -1.70
C PHE A 621 -7.04 -27.68 -2.63
N PRO A 622 -8.22 -27.15 -2.31
CA PRO A 622 -8.78 -26.03 -3.05
C PRO A 622 -7.85 -24.80 -2.97
N PHE A 623 -7.75 -24.08 -4.06
CA PHE A 623 -7.29 -22.70 -4.07
C PHE A 623 -8.41 -21.82 -4.64
N TYR A 624 -8.51 -20.57 -4.19
CA TYR A 624 -9.61 -19.68 -4.58
C TYR A 624 -9.23 -18.21 -4.45
N CYS A 625 -10.01 -17.35 -5.10
CA CYS A 625 -9.90 -15.91 -4.95
C CYS A 625 -10.43 -15.49 -3.57
N THR A 626 -9.67 -14.72 -2.79
CA THR A 626 -10.13 -14.24 -1.47
C THR A 626 -10.91 -12.92 -1.51
N GLU A 627 -10.85 -12.20 -2.65
CA GLU A 627 -11.49 -10.90 -2.86
C GLU A 627 -12.77 -11.02 -3.69
N PHE A 628 -13.86 -10.35 -3.28
CA PHE A 628 -15.17 -10.42 -3.93
C PHE A 628 -15.18 -9.64 -5.26
N CYS A 629 -14.54 -10.23 -6.27
CA CYS A 629 -14.24 -9.60 -7.55
C CYS A 629 -15.30 -9.78 -8.65
N SER A 630 -16.35 -10.56 -8.40
CA SER A 630 -17.45 -10.76 -9.36
C SER A 630 -18.64 -11.46 -8.72
N ALA A 631 -19.78 -11.49 -9.40
CA ALA A 631 -20.93 -12.29 -8.99
C ALA A 631 -20.64 -13.81 -8.94
N LEU A 632 -19.63 -14.28 -9.68
CA LEU A 632 -19.14 -15.67 -9.71
C LEU A 632 -17.81 -15.82 -8.97
N HIS A 633 -17.60 -15.03 -7.92
CA HIS A 633 -16.41 -15.10 -7.06
C HIS A 633 -16.28 -16.46 -6.36
N LEU A 634 -17.39 -17.11 -5.99
CA LEU A 634 -17.37 -18.42 -5.33
C LEU A 634 -16.90 -19.53 -6.28
N GLU A 635 -17.20 -19.39 -7.56
CA GLU A 635 -16.78 -20.28 -8.65
C GLU A 635 -15.34 -20.02 -9.11
N MET A 636 -14.74 -18.87 -8.74
CA MET A 636 -13.36 -18.48 -9.05
C MET A 636 -12.35 -19.25 -8.19
N MET A 637 -12.24 -20.55 -8.46
CA MET A 637 -11.44 -21.51 -7.69
C MET A 637 -10.66 -22.48 -8.59
N GLY A 638 -9.87 -23.34 -7.97
CA GLY A 638 -9.24 -24.49 -8.59
C GLY A 638 -8.70 -25.47 -7.56
N TYR A 639 -7.99 -26.50 -8.03
CA TYR A 639 -7.48 -27.58 -7.19
C TYR A 639 -5.98 -27.80 -7.37
N LEU A 640 -5.25 -27.71 -6.26
CA LEU A 640 -3.91 -28.29 -6.11
C LEU A 640 -4.06 -29.76 -5.71
N MET A 641 -3.62 -30.67 -6.57
CA MET A 641 -3.63 -32.12 -6.34
C MET A 641 -2.20 -32.60 -6.09
N VAL A 642 -1.91 -32.99 -4.86
CA VAL A 642 -0.59 -33.44 -4.41
C VAL A 642 -0.57 -34.96 -4.28
N LYS A 643 0.18 -35.62 -5.17
CA LYS A 643 0.30 -37.09 -5.20
C LYS A 643 1.55 -37.55 -4.45
N ASP A 644 1.43 -38.53 -3.58
CA ASP A 644 2.60 -39.27 -3.11
C ASP A 644 3.11 -40.14 -4.29
N PRO A 645 4.33 -39.90 -4.83
CA PRO A 645 4.85 -40.64 -5.97
C PRO A 645 5.10 -42.13 -5.67
N ASN A 646 5.08 -42.52 -4.39
CA ASN A 646 5.25 -43.90 -3.94
C ASN A 646 3.92 -44.67 -3.86
N LYS A 647 2.77 -43.98 -4.00
CA LYS A 647 1.44 -44.58 -3.92
C LYS A 647 0.80 -44.77 -5.28
N LYS A 648 -0.10 -45.76 -5.37
CA LYS A 648 -0.99 -45.96 -6.51
C LYS A 648 -2.40 -45.55 -6.12
N TYR A 649 -2.99 -44.66 -6.90
CA TYR A 649 -4.37 -44.19 -6.72
C TYR A 649 -5.29 -44.99 -7.62
N GLU A 650 -6.11 -45.87 -7.03
CA GLU A 650 -7.15 -46.57 -7.78
C GLU A 650 -8.37 -45.66 -7.97
N SER A 651 -8.93 -45.65 -9.18
CA SER A 651 -10.12 -44.87 -9.47
C SER A 651 -11.34 -45.47 -8.77
N VAL A 652 -11.99 -44.68 -7.90
CA VAL A 652 -13.27 -45.05 -7.28
C VAL A 652 -14.36 -45.27 -8.34
N GLN A 653 -14.29 -44.59 -9.49
CA GLN A 653 -15.19 -44.84 -10.62
C GLN A 653 -15.00 -46.26 -11.18
N LYS A 654 -13.75 -46.75 -11.29
CA LYS A 654 -13.46 -48.13 -11.69
C LYS A 654 -14.04 -49.13 -10.67
N LEU A 655 -13.80 -48.91 -9.37
CA LEU A 655 -14.36 -49.75 -8.30
C LEU A 655 -15.90 -49.72 -8.23
N LYS A 656 -16.54 -48.63 -8.71
CA LYS A 656 -18.00 -48.52 -8.86
C LYS A 656 -18.49 -49.29 -10.09
N MET A 657 -17.80 -49.19 -11.22
CA MET A 657 -18.14 -49.93 -12.45
C MET A 657 -18.12 -51.45 -12.22
N ALA A 658 -17.13 -51.95 -11.47
CA ALA A 658 -17.05 -53.35 -11.05
C ALA A 658 -18.25 -53.85 -10.19
N LYS A 659 -19.19 -52.97 -9.80
CA LYS A 659 -20.40 -53.28 -9.02
C LYS A 659 -21.71 -52.96 -9.75
N MET A 660 -21.64 -52.49 -10.99
CA MET A 660 -22.83 -52.17 -11.80
C MET A 660 -23.49 -53.44 -12.34
N THR A 661 -24.81 -53.40 -12.57
CA THR A 661 -25.50 -54.51 -13.26
C THR A 661 -25.12 -54.55 -14.75
N PRO A 662 -25.31 -55.68 -15.46
CA PRO A 662 -25.04 -55.77 -16.90
C PRO A 662 -25.74 -54.70 -17.74
N GLU A 663 -26.96 -54.31 -17.37
CA GLU A 663 -27.75 -53.27 -18.03
C GLU A 663 -27.16 -51.87 -17.80
N GLN A 664 -26.69 -51.60 -16.57
CA GLN A 664 -26.03 -50.34 -16.22
C GLN A 664 -24.66 -50.21 -16.91
N LEU A 665 -23.88 -51.29 -16.95
CA LEU A 665 -22.63 -51.34 -17.70
C LEU A 665 -22.87 -51.13 -19.19
N LYS A 666 -23.89 -51.76 -19.78
CA LYS A 666 -24.26 -51.55 -21.17
C LYS A 666 -24.63 -50.08 -21.44
N ALA A 667 -25.42 -49.45 -20.58
CA ALA A 667 -25.80 -48.04 -20.74
C ALA A 667 -24.57 -47.10 -20.68
N GLU A 668 -23.62 -47.34 -19.76
CA GLU A 668 -22.39 -46.53 -19.68
C GLU A 668 -21.44 -46.81 -20.87
N TYR A 669 -21.41 -48.04 -21.39
CA TYR A 669 -20.69 -48.39 -22.62
C TYR A 669 -21.25 -47.68 -23.85
N ASP A 670 -22.57 -47.76 -24.07
CA ASP A 670 -23.25 -47.10 -25.20
C ASP A 670 -23.04 -45.58 -25.15
N LYS A 671 -23.10 -44.98 -23.95
CA LYS A 671 -22.77 -43.56 -23.70
C LYS A 671 -21.30 -43.25 -23.98
N THR A 672 -20.36 -44.08 -23.55
CA THR A 672 -18.92 -43.88 -23.81
C THR A 672 -18.62 -43.90 -25.32
N ILE A 673 -19.24 -44.82 -26.07
CA ILE A 673 -19.13 -44.86 -27.53
C ILE A 673 -19.73 -43.61 -28.19
N ALA A 674 -20.87 -43.11 -27.71
CA ALA A 674 -21.45 -41.87 -28.23
C ALA A 674 -20.52 -40.66 -28.03
N VAL A 675 -19.85 -40.58 -26.86
CA VAL A 675 -18.84 -39.55 -26.57
C VAL A 675 -17.60 -39.71 -27.45
N ASN A 676 -17.10 -40.94 -27.64
CA ASN A 676 -15.98 -41.22 -28.54
C ASN A 676 -16.28 -40.80 -29.98
N LYS A 677 -17.47 -41.12 -30.48
CA LYS A 677 -17.90 -40.72 -31.82
C LYS A 677 -17.93 -39.20 -31.98
N ALA A 678 -18.54 -38.48 -31.04
CA ALA A 678 -18.59 -37.01 -31.08
C ALA A 678 -17.18 -36.38 -30.97
N THR A 679 -16.30 -36.98 -30.18
CA THR A 679 -14.90 -36.52 -30.05
C THR A 679 -14.11 -36.75 -31.35
N ASP A 680 -14.31 -37.90 -32.00
CA ASP A 680 -13.68 -38.19 -33.29
C ASP A 680 -14.19 -37.26 -34.41
N GLU A 681 -15.49 -36.97 -34.46
CA GLU A 681 -16.06 -35.99 -35.40
C GLU A 681 -15.37 -34.61 -35.28
N VAL A 682 -15.02 -34.17 -34.06
CA VAL A 682 -14.21 -32.97 -33.84
C VAL A 682 -12.78 -33.14 -34.35
N ILE A 683 -12.10 -34.25 -34.03
CA ILE A 683 -10.73 -34.54 -34.51
C ILE A 683 -10.68 -34.54 -36.04
N GLN A 684 -11.64 -35.17 -36.72
CA GLN A 684 -11.68 -35.21 -38.18
C GLN A 684 -11.87 -33.80 -38.78
N SER A 685 -12.62 -32.91 -38.13
CA SER A 685 -12.76 -31.52 -38.59
C SER A 685 -11.44 -30.73 -38.46
N VAL A 686 -10.70 -30.92 -37.36
CA VAL A 686 -9.36 -30.33 -37.15
C VAL A 686 -8.32 -30.89 -38.13
N VAL A 687 -8.30 -32.22 -38.34
CA VAL A 687 -7.41 -32.87 -39.31
C VAL A 687 -7.70 -32.43 -40.74
N LYS A 688 -8.98 -32.24 -41.10
CA LYS A 688 -9.38 -31.66 -42.38
C LYS A 688 -8.82 -30.25 -42.54
N PHE A 689 -9.05 -29.38 -41.56
CA PHE A 689 -8.54 -28.00 -41.55
C PHE A 689 -7.03 -27.92 -41.76
N LEU A 690 -6.25 -28.72 -41.00
CA LEU A 690 -4.79 -28.74 -41.08
C LEU A 690 -4.30 -29.13 -42.48
N LYS A 691 -4.92 -30.13 -43.10
CA LYS A 691 -4.60 -30.60 -44.46
C LYS A 691 -4.96 -29.58 -45.53
N GLU A 692 -6.15 -28.98 -45.44
CA GLU A 692 -6.61 -27.96 -46.40
C GLU A 692 -5.73 -26.69 -46.35
N ASN A 693 -5.10 -26.41 -45.21
CA ASN A 693 -4.19 -25.28 -45.01
C ASN A 693 -2.68 -25.64 -45.07
N HIS A 694 -2.32 -26.80 -45.62
CA HIS A 694 -0.93 -27.19 -45.89
C HIS A 694 0.03 -27.14 -44.69
N TYR A 695 -0.41 -27.66 -43.53
CA TYR A 695 0.37 -27.67 -42.28
C TYR A 695 1.80 -28.22 -42.44
N GLU A 696 2.03 -29.13 -43.39
CA GLU A 696 3.33 -29.75 -43.70
C GLU A 696 4.44 -28.74 -44.08
N LYS A 697 4.08 -27.52 -44.47
CA LYS A 697 5.01 -26.43 -44.81
C LYS A 697 5.60 -25.73 -43.58
N HIS A 698 5.06 -25.98 -42.38
CA HIS A 698 5.44 -25.32 -41.14
C HIS A 698 5.93 -26.36 -40.12
N GLU A 699 7.25 -26.55 -40.04
CA GLU A 699 7.86 -27.68 -39.31
C GLU A 699 7.40 -27.79 -37.83
N VAL A 700 7.18 -26.67 -37.14
CA VAL A 700 6.68 -26.66 -35.76
C VAL A 700 5.22 -27.17 -35.67
N VAL A 701 4.37 -26.78 -36.61
CA VAL A 701 2.98 -27.27 -36.70
C VAL A 701 2.98 -28.75 -37.08
N LYS A 702 3.77 -29.12 -38.09
CA LYS A 702 3.96 -30.51 -38.53
C LYS A 702 4.38 -31.43 -37.38
N ASN A 703 5.29 -31.00 -36.51
CA ASN A 703 5.68 -31.76 -35.32
C ASN A 703 4.50 -31.97 -34.35
N LEU A 704 3.70 -30.93 -34.06
CA LEU A 704 2.48 -31.09 -33.25
C LEU A 704 1.47 -32.04 -33.91
N VAL A 705 1.32 -32.01 -35.24
CA VAL A 705 0.43 -32.95 -35.94
C VAL A 705 0.98 -34.39 -35.91
N VAL A 706 2.30 -34.59 -35.96
CA VAL A 706 2.92 -35.90 -35.73
C VAL A 706 2.65 -36.39 -34.30
N ASP A 707 2.80 -35.55 -33.28
CA ASP A 707 2.51 -35.89 -31.88
C ASP A 707 1.03 -36.23 -31.65
N ALA A 708 0.12 -35.51 -32.30
CA ALA A 708 -1.31 -35.80 -32.29
C ALA A 708 -1.62 -37.13 -32.99
N LEU A 709 -1.03 -37.38 -34.16
CA LEU A 709 -1.22 -38.64 -34.90
C LEU A 709 -0.58 -39.85 -34.22
N ASP A 710 0.50 -39.68 -33.44
CA ASP A 710 1.03 -40.72 -32.56
C ASP A 710 0.01 -41.11 -31.47
N GLN A 711 -0.73 -40.14 -30.90
CA GLN A 711 -1.80 -40.47 -29.95
C GLN A 711 -2.96 -41.16 -30.66
N TYR A 712 -3.40 -40.64 -31.80
CA TYR A 712 -4.50 -41.22 -32.58
C TYR A 712 -4.18 -42.64 -33.08
N GLY A 713 -2.93 -42.89 -33.48
CA GLY A 713 -2.44 -44.19 -33.94
C GLY A 713 -2.52 -45.32 -32.90
N LYS A 714 -2.72 -45.00 -31.62
CA LYS A 714 -2.92 -45.98 -30.53
C LYS A 714 -4.35 -46.49 -30.44
N ILE A 715 -5.32 -45.79 -31.05
CA ILE A 715 -6.75 -46.12 -30.99
C ILE A 715 -7.08 -47.52 -31.56
N PRO A 716 -6.57 -47.96 -32.73
CA PRO A 716 -6.99 -49.24 -33.32
C PRO A 716 -6.70 -50.46 -32.45
N GLU A 717 -5.56 -50.49 -31.75
CA GLU A 717 -5.23 -51.59 -30.84
C GLU A 717 -6.10 -51.53 -29.56
N GLN A 718 -6.39 -50.34 -29.03
CA GLN A 718 -7.34 -50.19 -27.93
C GLN A 718 -8.76 -50.60 -28.34
N LYS A 719 -9.19 -50.30 -29.57
CA LYS A 719 -10.50 -50.69 -30.09
C LYS A 719 -10.64 -52.20 -30.24
N LYS A 720 -9.60 -52.85 -30.79
CA LYS A 720 -9.51 -54.32 -30.83
C LYS A 720 -9.56 -54.94 -29.43
N GLN A 721 -8.95 -54.30 -28.43
CA GLN A 721 -9.01 -54.74 -27.03
C GLN A 721 -10.42 -54.53 -26.41
N ALA A 722 -11.10 -53.42 -26.71
CA ALA A 722 -12.48 -53.16 -26.32
C ALA A 722 -13.45 -54.19 -26.91
N ASP A 723 -13.37 -54.42 -28.23
CA ASP A 723 -14.25 -55.35 -28.95
C ASP A 723 -14.02 -56.81 -28.50
N ALA A 724 -12.77 -57.19 -28.21
CA ALA A 724 -12.43 -58.49 -27.64
C ALA A 724 -12.99 -58.67 -26.22
N ALA A 725 -12.92 -57.63 -25.37
CA ALA A 725 -13.51 -57.66 -24.03
C ALA A 725 -15.04 -57.76 -24.08
N LEU A 726 -15.70 -56.96 -24.93
CA LEU A 726 -17.15 -57.01 -25.14
C LEU A 726 -17.59 -58.40 -25.63
N LYS A 727 -16.87 -58.98 -26.60
CA LYS A 727 -17.15 -60.34 -27.10
C LYS A 727 -16.96 -61.44 -26.04
N ALA A 728 -16.11 -61.20 -25.04
CA ALA A 728 -15.92 -62.09 -23.90
C ALA A 728 -16.96 -61.87 -22.77
N GLY A 729 -17.88 -60.91 -22.91
CA GLY A 729 -18.85 -60.53 -21.88
C GLY A 729 -18.29 -59.61 -20.78
N ASP A 730 -17.04 -59.18 -20.89
CA ASP A 730 -16.35 -58.31 -19.93
C ASP A 730 -16.61 -56.84 -20.28
N VAL A 731 -17.83 -56.38 -19.98
CA VAL A 731 -18.31 -55.04 -20.34
C VAL A 731 -17.55 -53.94 -19.56
N GLU A 732 -17.14 -54.19 -18.32
CA GLU A 732 -16.30 -53.24 -17.55
C GLU A 732 -14.98 -52.97 -18.30
N LYS A 733 -14.30 -54.03 -18.74
CA LYS A 733 -13.05 -53.92 -19.49
C LYS A 733 -13.25 -53.35 -20.90
N ALA A 734 -14.40 -53.59 -21.53
CA ALA A 734 -14.76 -52.92 -22.78
C ALA A 734 -14.91 -51.40 -22.58
N ILE A 735 -15.61 -50.96 -21.53
CA ILE A 735 -15.73 -49.53 -21.17
C ILE A 735 -14.36 -48.94 -20.80
N LEU A 736 -13.49 -49.70 -20.12
CA LEU A 736 -12.13 -49.25 -19.79
C LEU A 736 -11.34 -48.93 -21.07
N PHE A 737 -11.35 -49.83 -22.05
CA PHE A 737 -10.65 -49.63 -23.32
C PHE A 737 -11.30 -48.52 -24.17
N GLU A 738 -12.63 -48.38 -24.18
CA GLU A 738 -13.30 -47.22 -24.81
C GLU A 738 -12.94 -45.89 -24.12
N ASN A 739 -12.76 -45.87 -22.79
CA ASN A 739 -12.25 -44.68 -22.10
C ASN A 739 -10.76 -44.43 -22.35
N MET A 740 -9.96 -45.46 -22.63
CA MET A 740 -8.59 -45.28 -23.10
C MET A 740 -8.55 -44.71 -24.52
N ILE A 741 -9.44 -45.16 -25.41
CA ILE A 741 -9.66 -44.53 -26.73
C ILE A 741 -10.04 -43.06 -26.53
N TRP A 742 -11.00 -42.77 -25.65
CA TRP A 742 -11.38 -41.39 -25.32
C TRP A 742 -10.19 -40.54 -24.89
N GLN A 743 -9.32 -41.05 -24.00
CA GLN A 743 -8.13 -40.30 -23.57
C GLN A 743 -7.13 -40.05 -24.71
N TYR A 744 -6.95 -41.01 -25.64
CA TYR A 744 -6.12 -40.78 -26.83
C TYR A 744 -6.78 -39.79 -27.78
N MET A 745 -8.10 -39.83 -27.96
CA MET A 745 -8.88 -38.86 -28.72
C MET A 745 -8.78 -37.45 -28.13
N VAL A 746 -8.99 -37.26 -26.82
CA VAL A 746 -8.87 -35.96 -26.15
C VAL A 746 -7.45 -35.39 -26.27
N LYS A 747 -6.40 -36.22 -26.11
CA LYS A 747 -5.01 -35.78 -26.34
C LYS A 747 -4.75 -35.41 -27.80
N THR A 748 -5.29 -36.18 -28.75
CA THR A 748 -5.21 -35.87 -30.18
C THR A 748 -5.91 -34.55 -30.49
N ALA A 749 -7.10 -34.33 -29.94
CA ALA A 749 -7.88 -33.11 -30.12
C ALA A 749 -7.18 -31.89 -29.52
N ASP A 750 -6.66 -31.98 -28.29
CA ASP A 750 -5.91 -30.89 -27.65
C ASP A 750 -4.63 -30.51 -28.42
N VAL A 751 -3.77 -31.48 -28.75
CA VAL A 751 -2.57 -31.21 -29.56
C VAL A 751 -2.93 -30.73 -30.96
N GLY A 752 -3.99 -31.29 -31.57
CA GLY A 752 -4.49 -30.90 -32.89
C GLY A 752 -5.09 -29.49 -32.92
N ILE A 753 -5.79 -29.07 -31.87
CA ILE A 753 -6.32 -27.70 -31.72
C ILE A 753 -5.14 -26.74 -31.52
N ARG A 754 -4.16 -27.07 -30.68
CA ARG A 754 -2.93 -26.27 -30.56
C ARG A 754 -2.15 -26.18 -31.88
N ALA A 755 -2.14 -27.24 -32.69
CA ALA A 755 -1.60 -27.23 -34.04
C ALA A 755 -2.42 -26.35 -35.00
N LYS A 756 -3.76 -26.40 -34.94
CA LYS A 756 -4.65 -25.48 -35.69
C LYS A 756 -4.33 -24.04 -35.31
N ASP A 757 -4.43 -23.70 -34.02
CA ASP A 757 -4.29 -22.33 -33.51
C ASP A 757 -2.89 -21.76 -33.82
N LEU A 758 -1.83 -22.59 -33.81
CA LEU A 758 -0.50 -22.21 -34.27
C LEU A 758 -0.40 -22.07 -35.80
N LEU A 759 -1.05 -22.94 -36.58
CA LEU A 759 -1.07 -22.83 -38.05
C LEU A 759 -1.76 -21.55 -38.50
N VAL A 760 -2.86 -21.16 -37.85
CA VAL A 760 -3.56 -19.90 -38.11
C VAL A 760 -2.60 -18.71 -38.03
N LYS A 761 -1.70 -18.68 -37.03
CA LYS A 761 -0.67 -17.62 -36.92
C LYS A 761 0.34 -17.58 -38.08
N PHE A 762 0.49 -18.66 -38.84
CA PHE A 762 1.37 -18.73 -40.01
C PHE A 762 0.66 -18.51 -41.36
N VAL A 763 -0.58 -18.98 -41.50
CA VAL A 763 -1.32 -18.92 -42.78
C VAL A 763 -2.29 -17.74 -42.87
N ALA A 764 -2.64 -17.11 -41.74
CA ALA A 764 -3.37 -15.85 -41.75
C ALA A 764 -2.55 -14.75 -42.44
N THR A 765 -3.24 -13.82 -43.09
CA THR A 765 -2.59 -12.69 -43.75
C THR A 765 -1.79 -11.85 -42.75
N LYS A 766 -0.70 -11.20 -43.16
CA LYS A 766 0.10 -10.38 -42.22
C LYS A 766 -0.72 -9.18 -41.72
N GLN A 767 -0.76 -8.99 -40.40
CA GLN A 767 -1.37 -7.81 -39.77
C GLN A 767 -0.69 -6.50 -40.19
N THR A 768 -1.48 -5.43 -40.24
CA THR A 768 -0.96 -4.06 -40.27
C THR A 768 -0.43 -3.66 -38.88
N ALA A 769 0.33 -2.56 -38.79
CA ALA A 769 0.78 -2.05 -37.50
C ALA A 769 -0.39 -1.59 -36.60
N SER A 770 -1.53 -1.17 -37.17
CA SER A 770 -2.77 -0.90 -36.43
C SER A 770 -3.41 -2.19 -35.92
N ALA A 771 -3.62 -3.20 -36.78
CA ALA A 771 -4.20 -4.47 -36.36
C ALA A 771 -3.37 -5.19 -35.28
N ALA A 772 -2.03 -5.07 -35.32
CA ALA A 772 -1.17 -5.63 -34.27
C ALA A 772 -1.30 -4.88 -32.92
N ARG A 773 -1.41 -3.55 -32.93
CA ARG A 773 -1.77 -2.78 -31.72
C ARG A 773 -3.20 -3.06 -31.27
N GLY A 774 -4.10 -3.36 -32.20
CA GLY A 774 -5.48 -3.76 -31.94
C GLY A 774 -5.59 -5.12 -31.27
N GLU A 775 -4.77 -6.09 -31.66
CA GLU A 775 -4.66 -7.36 -30.96
C GLU A 775 -4.14 -7.16 -29.53
N ILE A 776 -3.13 -6.31 -29.35
CA ILE A 776 -2.64 -5.94 -28.01
C ILE A 776 -3.75 -5.27 -27.20
N ALA A 777 -4.43 -4.25 -27.74
CA ALA A 777 -5.52 -3.55 -27.06
C ALA A 777 -6.73 -4.46 -26.78
N PHE A 778 -7.05 -5.42 -27.65
CA PHE A 778 -8.12 -6.39 -27.43
C PHE A 778 -7.80 -7.34 -26.26
N ASN A 779 -6.57 -7.86 -26.21
CA ASN A 779 -6.13 -8.78 -25.16
C ASN A 779 -5.85 -8.05 -23.83
N GLU A 780 -5.14 -6.93 -23.86
CA GLU A 780 -4.83 -6.11 -22.68
C GLU A 780 -6.00 -5.23 -22.23
N GLY A 781 -7.06 -5.10 -23.03
CA GLY A 781 -8.30 -4.38 -22.71
C GLY A 781 -9.42 -5.26 -22.15
N GLY A 782 -9.11 -6.51 -21.79
CA GLY A 782 -10.07 -7.43 -21.16
C GLY A 782 -11.11 -8.05 -22.09
N CYS A 783 -11.12 -7.73 -23.39
CA CYS A 783 -12.08 -8.31 -24.34
C CYS A 783 -11.91 -9.83 -24.46
N SER A 784 -10.65 -10.31 -24.42
CA SER A 784 -10.32 -11.75 -24.45
C SER A 784 -10.77 -12.52 -23.20
N GLY A 785 -11.19 -11.85 -22.12
CA GLY A 785 -11.77 -12.49 -20.93
C GLY A 785 -13.17 -13.07 -21.17
N CYS A 786 -13.94 -12.47 -22.09
CA CYS A 786 -15.28 -12.94 -22.46
C CYS A 786 -15.34 -13.52 -23.88
N HIS A 787 -14.48 -13.08 -24.79
CA HIS A 787 -14.55 -13.42 -26.22
C HIS A 787 -13.34 -14.25 -26.67
N VAL A 788 -13.61 -15.40 -27.28
CA VAL A 788 -12.60 -16.24 -27.93
C VAL A 788 -12.88 -16.23 -29.43
N ILE A 789 -11.90 -15.87 -30.25
CA ILE A 789 -12.09 -15.80 -31.70
C ILE A 789 -12.35 -17.20 -32.26
N GLY A 790 -13.44 -17.35 -33.04
CA GLY A 790 -13.90 -18.61 -33.63
C GLY A 790 -14.71 -19.51 -32.70
N LYS A 791 -14.95 -19.10 -31.44
CA LYS A 791 -15.58 -19.96 -30.42
C LYS A 791 -16.53 -19.16 -29.52
N VAL A 792 -17.71 -19.73 -29.25
CA VAL A 792 -18.59 -19.21 -28.19
C VAL A 792 -17.94 -19.52 -26.83
N SER A 793 -17.90 -18.51 -25.96
CA SER A 793 -17.35 -18.59 -24.60
C SER A 793 -18.38 -17.97 -23.63
N SER A 794 -17.93 -17.28 -22.58
CA SER A 794 -18.79 -16.44 -21.71
C SER A 794 -19.49 -15.32 -22.49
N GLY A 795 -18.95 -14.90 -23.63
CA GLY A 795 -19.58 -14.04 -24.62
C GLY A 795 -19.60 -14.66 -26.03
N PRO A 796 -20.25 -13.99 -27.01
CA PRO A 796 -20.34 -14.45 -28.38
C PRO A 796 -18.99 -14.46 -29.10
N ASP A 797 -18.85 -15.37 -30.07
CA ASP A 797 -17.78 -15.32 -31.06
C ASP A 797 -17.87 -13.99 -31.85
N LEU A 798 -16.71 -13.36 -32.09
CA LEU A 798 -16.58 -12.10 -32.80
C LEU A 798 -16.19 -12.25 -34.28
N THR A 799 -16.03 -13.47 -34.79
CA THR A 799 -15.72 -13.71 -36.20
C THR A 799 -16.85 -13.22 -37.10
N GLY A 800 -16.55 -12.30 -38.03
CA GLY A 800 -17.53 -11.62 -38.87
C GLY A 800 -18.37 -10.56 -38.15
N VAL A 801 -17.95 -10.06 -36.98
CA VAL A 801 -18.76 -9.13 -36.17
C VAL A 801 -19.04 -7.80 -36.88
N LEU A 802 -18.10 -7.34 -37.73
CA LEU A 802 -18.26 -6.08 -38.47
C LEU A 802 -19.31 -6.18 -39.59
N ASP A 803 -19.64 -7.39 -40.04
CA ASP A 803 -20.66 -7.64 -41.07
C ASP A 803 -22.07 -7.85 -40.47
N ARG A 804 -22.21 -8.01 -39.15
CA ARG A 804 -23.50 -8.27 -38.48
C ARG A 804 -24.41 -7.05 -38.35
N HIS A 805 -23.87 -5.84 -38.55
CA HIS A 805 -24.56 -4.58 -38.30
C HIS A 805 -24.36 -3.58 -39.44
N GLU A 806 -25.39 -2.77 -39.72
CA GLU A 806 -25.27 -1.65 -40.66
C GLU A 806 -24.28 -0.62 -40.09
N ASN A 807 -23.24 -0.27 -40.86
CA ASN A 807 -22.06 0.48 -40.40
C ASN A 807 -21.30 -0.21 -39.24
N GLY A 808 -21.10 -1.54 -39.30
CA GLY A 808 -20.57 -2.35 -38.20
C GLY A 808 -19.26 -1.87 -37.55
N GLU A 809 -18.32 -1.27 -38.30
CA GLU A 809 -17.15 -0.61 -37.70
C GLU A 809 -17.53 0.43 -36.65
N ARG A 810 -18.49 1.30 -36.98
CA ARG A 810 -19.00 2.32 -36.08
C ARG A 810 -19.84 1.71 -34.96
N TRP A 811 -20.71 0.76 -35.29
CA TRP A 811 -21.58 0.11 -34.30
C TRP A 811 -20.75 -0.58 -33.22
N VAL A 812 -19.71 -1.34 -33.61
CA VAL A 812 -18.81 -2.01 -32.66
C VAL A 812 -17.97 -1.00 -31.89
N ALA A 813 -17.47 0.07 -32.53
CA ALA A 813 -16.74 1.12 -31.82
C ALA A 813 -17.61 1.84 -30.77
N ASP A 814 -18.85 2.19 -31.13
CA ASP A 814 -19.83 2.81 -30.23
C ASP A 814 -20.18 1.84 -29.06
N PHE A 815 -20.30 0.53 -29.32
CA PHE A 815 -20.57 -0.49 -28.30
C PHE A 815 -19.38 -0.75 -27.35
N ILE A 816 -18.13 -0.75 -27.86
CA ILE A 816 -16.93 -0.83 -27.00
C ILE A 816 -16.80 0.42 -26.12
N LYS A 817 -17.11 1.61 -26.67
CA LYS A 817 -16.98 2.89 -25.97
C LYS A 817 -18.03 3.11 -24.88
N ASN A 818 -19.27 2.70 -25.14
CA ASN A 818 -20.40 2.88 -24.22
C ASN A 818 -21.45 1.77 -24.38
N PRO A 819 -21.20 0.56 -23.85
CA PRO A 819 -22.08 -0.58 -24.05
C PRO A 819 -23.48 -0.39 -23.42
N GLU A 820 -23.59 0.42 -22.36
CA GLU A 820 -24.83 0.62 -21.62
C GLU A 820 -25.95 1.23 -22.46
N HIS A 821 -25.59 2.15 -23.37
CA HIS A 821 -26.54 2.79 -24.27
C HIS A 821 -27.22 1.78 -25.22
N LEU A 822 -26.59 0.64 -25.47
CA LEU A 822 -27.08 -0.40 -26.38
C LEU A 822 -27.71 -1.61 -25.66
N TYR A 823 -27.75 -1.69 -24.32
CA TYR A 823 -28.36 -2.84 -23.63
C TYR A 823 -29.86 -3.06 -23.93
N ASN A 824 -30.57 -2.01 -24.39
CA ASN A 824 -31.97 -2.09 -24.79
C ASN A 824 -32.17 -2.30 -26.31
N ASP A 825 -31.10 -2.36 -27.10
CA ASP A 825 -31.17 -2.78 -28.50
C ASP A 825 -31.68 -4.24 -28.57
N PRO A 826 -32.60 -4.59 -29.48
CA PRO A 826 -33.17 -5.95 -29.53
C PRO A 826 -32.15 -7.06 -29.74
N TYR A 827 -31.07 -6.84 -30.50
CA TYR A 827 -30.03 -7.84 -30.71
C TYR A 827 -29.13 -7.96 -29.47
N VAL A 828 -28.68 -6.84 -28.92
CA VAL A 828 -27.86 -6.84 -27.70
C VAL A 828 -28.63 -7.44 -26.53
N LYS A 829 -29.92 -7.12 -26.38
CA LYS A 829 -30.79 -7.75 -25.38
C LYS A 829 -30.91 -9.26 -25.60
N ALA A 830 -31.08 -9.74 -26.83
CA ALA A 830 -31.15 -11.17 -27.11
C ALA A 830 -29.81 -11.88 -26.76
N MET A 831 -28.66 -11.23 -26.99
CA MET A 831 -27.37 -11.74 -26.54
C MET A 831 -27.26 -11.74 -25.00
N ILE A 832 -27.68 -10.67 -24.33
CA ILE A 832 -27.71 -10.59 -22.85
C ILE A 832 -28.59 -11.70 -22.27
N ASP A 833 -29.77 -11.95 -22.83
CA ASP A 833 -30.69 -13.00 -22.37
C ASP A 833 -30.15 -14.41 -22.65
N TYR A 834 -29.38 -14.61 -23.73
CA TYR A 834 -28.77 -15.90 -24.09
C TYR A 834 -27.54 -16.24 -23.23
N PHE A 835 -26.63 -15.29 -23.05
CA PHE A 835 -25.41 -15.45 -22.23
C PHE A 835 -25.64 -15.20 -20.74
N ASN A 836 -26.81 -14.65 -20.37
CA ASN A 836 -27.12 -14.13 -19.04
C ASN A 836 -26.07 -13.13 -18.51
N LEU A 837 -25.41 -12.40 -19.43
CA LEU A 837 -24.26 -11.54 -19.17
C LEU A 837 -24.33 -10.26 -20.02
N ARG A 838 -23.94 -9.13 -19.43
CA ARG A 838 -23.79 -7.84 -20.15
C ARG A 838 -22.32 -7.57 -20.45
N MET A 839 -22.03 -7.00 -21.61
CA MET A 839 -20.68 -6.53 -21.93
C MET A 839 -20.32 -5.33 -21.05
N PRO A 840 -19.31 -5.42 -20.17
CA PRO A 840 -18.92 -4.30 -19.31
C PRO A 840 -18.23 -3.20 -20.12
N ASN A 841 -18.29 -1.95 -19.65
CA ASN A 841 -17.49 -0.87 -20.23
C ASN A 841 -16.02 -1.00 -19.79
N GLN A 842 -15.13 -1.35 -20.72
CA GLN A 842 -13.70 -1.52 -20.47
C GLN A 842 -12.93 -0.17 -20.41
N ASN A 843 -13.62 0.96 -20.59
CA ASN A 843 -13.06 2.32 -20.56
C ASN A 843 -11.88 2.51 -21.55
N MET A 844 -12.06 1.98 -22.75
CA MET A 844 -11.07 1.99 -23.84
C MET A 844 -10.94 3.38 -24.45
N LYS A 845 -9.71 3.80 -24.78
CA LYS A 845 -9.42 5.07 -25.46
C LYS A 845 -9.79 5.00 -26.93
N ASP A 846 -10.08 6.13 -27.54
CA ASP A 846 -10.50 6.20 -28.96
C ASP A 846 -9.47 5.61 -29.94
N ASP A 847 -8.16 5.77 -29.67
CA ASP A 847 -7.10 5.13 -30.46
C ASP A 847 -7.03 3.60 -30.25
N GLU A 848 -7.27 3.13 -29.03
CA GLU A 848 -7.32 1.68 -28.69
C GLU A 848 -8.53 1.02 -29.39
N ILE A 849 -9.71 1.66 -29.35
CA ILE A 849 -10.91 1.20 -30.04
C ILE A 849 -10.68 1.15 -31.55
N LYS A 850 -10.08 2.19 -32.13
CA LYS A 850 -9.79 2.26 -33.56
C LYS A 850 -8.82 1.16 -34.01
N ASP A 851 -7.76 0.92 -33.25
CA ASP A 851 -6.83 -0.18 -33.55
C ASP A 851 -7.53 -1.55 -33.38
N ILE A 852 -8.43 -1.73 -32.39
CA ILE A 852 -9.25 -2.95 -32.25
C ILE A 852 -10.16 -3.18 -33.46
N ILE A 853 -10.77 -2.15 -34.03
CA ILE A 853 -11.55 -2.29 -35.27
C ILE A 853 -10.67 -2.80 -36.42
N GLU A 854 -9.41 -2.34 -36.52
CA GLU A 854 -8.45 -2.85 -37.51
C GLU A 854 -8.04 -4.31 -37.24
N TYR A 855 -8.00 -4.74 -35.99
CA TYR A 855 -7.82 -6.15 -35.61
C TYR A 855 -9.04 -7.01 -35.95
N LEU A 856 -10.26 -6.52 -35.72
CA LEU A 856 -11.49 -7.22 -36.11
C LEU A 856 -11.62 -7.36 -37.63
N LYS A 857 -11.26 -6.33 -38.42
CA LYS A 857 -11.14 -6.45 -39.89
C LYS A 857 -10.16 -7.53 -40.31
N TRP A 858 -9.06 -7.66 -39.56
CA TRP A 858 -8.08 -8.70 -39.81
C TRP A 858 -8.62 -10.09 -39.45
N ILE A 859 -9.35 -10.25 -38.35
CA ILE A 859 -10.07 -11.49 -38.02
C ILE A 859 -11.04 -11.84 -39.14
N ASP A 860 -11.91 -10.91 -39.55
CA ASP A 860 -12.97 -11.15 -40.54
C ASP A 860 -12.41 -11.52 -41.91
N LYS A 861 -11.32 -10.87 -42.34
CA LYS A 861 -10.57 -11.23 -43.56
C LYS A 861 -9.98 -12.65 -43.52
N ASN A 862 -9.72 -13.17 -42.32
CA ASN A 862 -9.18 -14.50 -42.07
C ASN A 862 -10.25 -15.44 -41.45
N ALA A 863 -11.55 -15.11 -41.53
CA ALA A 863 -12.62 -15.82 -40.82
C ALA A 863 -12.67 -17.32 -41.11
N ASN A 864 -12.26 -17.74 -42.31
CA ASN A 864 -12.17 -19.14 -42.71
C ASN A 864 -11.05 -19.94 -42.00
N LEU A 865 -10.25 -19.30 -41.15
CA LEU A 865 -9.16 -19.90 -40.40
C LEU A 865 -9.53 -20.24 -38.94
N PHE A 866 -10.58 -19.64 -38.39
CA PHE A 866 -10.94 -19.74 -36.98
C PHE A 866 -11.87 -20.93 -36.66
#